data_AF-A0A2E4QGI9-F1
#
_entry.id   AF-A0A2E4QGI9-F1
#
_cell.length_a   1.000
_cell.length_b   1.000
_cell.length_c   1.000
_cell.angle_alpha   90.00
_cell.angle_beta   90.00
_cell.angle_gamma   90.00
#
_symmetry.space_group_name_H-M   'P 1'
#
loop_
_entity.id
_entity.type
_entity.pdbx_description
1 polymer ?
#
loop_
_entity_poly.entity_id
_entity_poly.type
_entity_poly.pdbx_seq_one_letter_code
_entity_poly.pdbx_strand_id
1 'polypeptide(L)'
;MWEVVLAILLPTIAPGLALLRILDASADTFRKSLLCFPIGLLAMFGISGLLFFIQFWSIANLSIVLILVNILSISFLFRKVHVERTTYTRWQKMEAAIHGLVLSESEPEIEQEVSAQQWFQNNRNPTVQIIAGCFCLLTLVPIVMFDRPFGVDWIGFSTLASNVGQTGNFEVRPPNIGLWTYPPAFPTVLAWAVHITDAPIEQVILILGHLSLFAIMLGVWGSMDRLGAGASSVLAMGASFALFAKVFDSGYPTVASQLGLIVGLLIVLRPLQQSLRYHITAFVFLAFCAVLIHPTGAIYLAALLLASLLTRERLSDDEKAQRKPIFLTSIIIISSMFVIALIFFAPRMLSEPVFAEYGWQGGKPMLMFNGPLMLFAGVSVYLGRTSLEIRLLSIWFLSLWLLSFIHLIEGLANVQVLSLLSYTLYSMALHAYHIPLAVMVGLLASRSTSFTTVDDSSSWFGLEMDPFFRPIQSAVFLVILMLGSIMSVGLLTNLSNHDELHATTSGDGELREYLIAYPPDKYVYTENVHWGHSYAFDASIQTSSIPTLGLLTLDETIQSTATTAIRMDDVQTLRALNIGYAVSSPIGTIALTLGPSPYWSMEQSFQGARYWKLWDEPSPSHVTFAVALNTTTCEVMKGCNMEQDPWRNHRFNDPLDRGEYRIVLDRKGTYSWENVVDDVNVQGLHNVCFLYEQIGDFNSYRINVNDQALNLNKNSGWNHECINVQINQTLDVDIEMTQDGTFWINPLGFSGRSSEIIDSTGLRIHHIELKRVNNPKA
;
A
#
# COMPACT_ATOMS: atom_id res chain seq x y z
N MET A 1 -10.61 4.80 15.15
CA MET A 1 -9.14 5.05 15.08
C MET A 1 -8.33 4.53 16.28
N TRP A 2 -8.37 5.15 17.48
CA TRP A 2 -7.46 4.76 18.58
C TRP A 2 -7.61 3.31 19.06
N GLU A 3 -8.84 2.81 19.05
CA GLU A 3 -9.14 1.41 19.39
C GLU A 3 -8.44 0.44 18.43
N VAL A 4 -8.42 0.74 17.13
CA VAL A 4 -7.72 -0.05 16.10
C VAL A 4 -6.22 -0.05 16.34
N VAL A 5 -5.64 1.12 16.62
CA VAL A 5 -4.20 1.23 16.91
C VAL A 5 -3.84 0.40 18.15
N LEU A 6 -4.63 0.47 19.22
CA LEU A 6 -4.40 -0.32 20.43
C LEU A 6 -4.62 -1.82 20.20
N ALA A 7 -5.65 -2.21 19.44
CA ALA A 7 -5.94 -3.59 19.10
C ALA A 7 -4.78 -4.26 18.34
N ILE A 8 -4.08 -3.51 17.49
CA ILE A 8 -2.89 -4.01 16.78
C ILE A 8 -1.63 -3.92 17.66
N LEU A 9 -1.41 -2.80 18.36
CA LEU A 9 -0.15 -2.56 19.07
C LEU A 9 0.00 -3.42 20.32
N LEU A 10 -1.01 -3.48 21.20
CA LEU A 10 -0.92 -4.19 22.47
C LEU A 10 -0.53 -5.68 22.35
N PRO A 11 -1.14 -6.50 21.47
CA PRO A 11 -0.80 -7.92 21.39
C PRO A 11 0.58 -8.19 20.78
N THR A 12 1.27 -7.18 20.24
CA THR A 12 2.58 -7.35 19.59
C THR A 12 3.76 -7.10 20.52
N ILE A 13 3.60 -6.29 21.57
CA ILE A 13 4.72 -5.85 22.42
C ILE A 13 5.40 -7.02 23.14
N ALA A 14 4.64 -7.83 23.91
CA ALA A 14 5.25 -8.91 24.69
C ALA A 14 5.86 -10.03 23.80
N PRO A 15 5.20 -10.50 22.73
CA PRO A 15 5.79 -11.47 21.81
C PRO A 15 7.01 -10.92 21.09
N GLY A 16 6.98 -9.65 20.69
CA GLY A 16 8.12 -8.96 20.09
C GLY A 16 9.33 -8.90 21.03
N LEU A 17 9.12 -8.52 22.29
CA LEU A 17 10.19 -8.52 23.31
C LEU A 17 10.75 -9.92 23.58
N ALA A 18 9.89 -10.94 23.65
CA ALA A 18 10.30 -12.31 23.88
C ALA A 18 11.15 -12.85 22.71
N LEU A 19 10.73 -12.60 21.47
CA LEU A 19 11.49 -12.96 20.26
C LEU A 19 12.79 -12.15 20.17
N LEU A 20 12.76 -10.86 20.49
CA LEU A 20 13.96 -10.03 20.48
C LEU A 20 15.00 -10.52 21.48
N ARG A 21 14.58 -10.96 22.68
CA ARG A 21 15.47 -11.60 23.66
C ARG A 21 16.14 -12.88 23.14
N ILE A 22 15.62 -13.49 22.07
CA ILE A 22 16.21 -14.65 21.40
C ILE A 22 17.07 -14.23 20.20
N LEU A 23 16.66 -13.19 19.47
CA LEU A 23 17.33 -12.75 18.24
C LEU A 23 18.54 -11.84 18.52
N ASP A 24 18.46 -11.01 19.56
CA ASP A 24 19.45 -9.98 19.86
C ASP A 24 19.63 -9.76 21.37
N ALA A 25 20.65 -10.42 21.95
CA ALA A 25 21.02 -10.28 23.35
C ALA A 25 21.65 -8.91 23.66
N SER A 26 22.15 -8.18 22.67
CA SER A 26 22.77 -6.87 22.89
C SER A 26 21.83 -5.69 22.81
N ALA A 27 20.54 -5.94 22.58
CA ALA A 27 19.53 -4.89 22.60
C ALA A 27 19.38 -4.30 24.02
N ASP A 28 19.72 -3.02 24.14
CA ASP A 28 19.40 -2.20 25.30
C ASP A 28 17.92 -1.78 25.29
N THR A 29 17.48 -1.05 26.32
CA THR A 29 16.07 -0.62 26.43
C THR A 29 15.62 0.20 25.23
N PHE A 30 16.49 1.05 24.68
CA PHE A 30 16.19 1.83 23.49
C PHE A 30 15.93 0.95 22.27
N ARG A 31 16.87 0.06 21.92
CA ARG A 31 16.68 -0.87 20.80
C ARG A 31 15.50 -1.82 21.02
N LYS A 32 15.24 -2.25 22.27
CA LYS A 32 14.04 -3.02 22.63
C LYS A 32 12.74 -2.28 22.32
N SER A 33 12.67 -0.98 22.63
CA SER A 33 11.49 -0.17 22.32
C SER A 33 11.25 -0.03 20.81
N LEU A 34 12.31 0.09 20.02
CA LEU A 34 12.23 0.15 18.55
C LEU A 34 11.84 -1.18 17.91
N LEU A 35 12.39 -2.31 18.40
CA LEU A 35 12.26 -3.62 17.74
C LEU A 35 11.08 -4.47 18.23
N CYS A 36 10.49 -4.17 19.39
CA CYS A 36 9.37 -4.97 19.91
C CYS A 36 8.14 -4.94 19.01
N PHE A 37 7.68 -3.76 18.58
CA PHE A 37 6.51 -3.62 17.72
C PHE A 37 6.70 -4.29 16.34
N PRO A 38 7.81 -4.06 15.60
CA PRO A 38 8.03 -4.67 14.29
C PRO A 38 8.10 -6.19 14.31
N ILE A 39 8.83 -6.77 15.26
CA ILE A 39 8.97 -8.23 15.38
C ILE A 39 7.66 -8.85 15.85
N GLY A 40 6.96 -8.20 16.77
CA GLY A 40 5.65 -8.63 17.24
C GLY A 40 4.58 -8.59 16.16
N LEU A 41 4.55 -7.54 15.34
CA LEU A 41 3.63 -7.39 14.22
C LEU A 41 3.86 -8.46 13.15
N LEU A 42 5.12 -8.77 12.82
CA LEU A 42 5.47 -9.88 11.93
C LEU A 42 4.96 -11.23 12.49
N ALA A 43 5.13 -11.47 13.78
CA ALA A 43 4.63 -12.67 14.43
C ALA A 43 3.09 -12.74 14.44
N MET A 44 2.40 -11.63 14.70
CA MET A 44 0.94 -11.54 14.66
C MET A 44 0.38 -11.90 13.28
N PHE A 45 0.95 -11.32 12.22
CA PHE A 45 0.62 -11.68 10.84
C PHE A 45 0.82 -13.18 10.59
N GLY A 46 2.00 -13.70 10.95
CA GLY A 46 2.31 -15.11 10.74
C GLY A 46 1.39 -16.06 11.51
N ILE A 47 1.03 -15.75 12.76
CA ILE A 47 0.10 -16.52 13.58
C ILE A 47 -1.29 -16.54 12.93
N SER A 48 -1.80 -15.39 12.49
CA SER A 48 -3.10 -15.30 11.82
C SER A 48 -3.11 -16.10 10.52
N GLY A 49 -2.07 -15.94 9.68
CA GLY A 49 -1.95 -16.70 8.44
C GLY A 49 -1.79 -18.21 8.66
N LEU A 50 -1.08 -18.63 9.71
CA LEU A 50 -0.95 -20.03 10.09
C LEU A 50 -2.29 -20.65 10.48
N LEU A 51 -3.07 -19.95 11.32
CA LEU A 51 -4.41 -20.39 11.71
C LEU A 51 -5.32 -20.58 10.49
N PHE A 52 -5.21 -19.68 9.51
CA PHE A 52 -5.98 -19.77 8.29
C PHE A 52 -5.56 -20.99 7.46
N PHE A 53 -4.26 -21.19 7.30
CA PHE A 53 -3.72 -22.33 6.55
C PHE A 53 -4.15 -23.68 7.12
N ILE A 54 -4.21 -23.82 8.46
CA ILE A 54 -4.70 -25.05 9.12
C ILE A 54 -6.23 -25.11 9.25
N GLN A 55 -6.97 -24.23 8.57
CA GLN A 55 -8.44 -24.13 8.61
C GLN A 55 -9.02 -23.98 10.02
N PHE A 56 -8.27 -23.35 10.92
CA PHE A 56 -8.70 -23.10 12.31
C PHE A 56 -8.90 -21.60 12.58
N TRP A 57 -8.83 -20.76 11.55
CA TRP A 57 -9.02 -19.33 11.70
C TRP A 57 -10.47 -18.99 11.98
N SER A 58 -10.67 -18.20 13.02
CA SER A 58 -11.90 -17.46 13.32
C SER A 58 -11.50 -16.28 14.19
N ILE A 59 -12.38 -15.28 14.29
CA ILE A 59 -12.16 -14.12 15.16
C ILE A 59 -11.88 -14.56 16.61
N ALA A 60 -12.65 -15.53 17.11
CA ALA A 60 -12.49 -16.07 18.46
C ALA A 60 -11.17 -16.82 18.62
N ASN A 61 -10.81 -17.70 17.69
CA ASN A 61 -9.60 -18.51 17.77
C ASN A 61 -8.34 -17.64 17.70
N LEU A 62 -8.30 -16.66 16.80
CA LEU A 62 -7.17 -15.73 16.72
C LEU A 62 -7.05 -14.93 18.02
N SER A 63 -8.14 -14.42 18.58
CA SER A 63 -8.13 -13.69 19.85
C SER A 63 -7.57 -14.53 21.00
N ILE A 64 -8.03 -15.77 21.14
CA ILE A 64 -7.55 -16.72 22.16
C ILE A 64 -6.05 -16.98 21.99
N VAL A 65 -5.60 -17.24 20.75
CA VAL A 65 -4.19 -17.50 20.46
C VAL A 65 -3.33 -16.28 20.74
N LEU A 66 -3.76 -15.06 20.39
CA LEU A 66 -3.03 -13.83 20.70
C LEU A 66 -2.89 -13.62 22.22
N ILE A 67 -3.95 -13.85 23.00
CA ILE A 67 -3.90 -13.79 24.46
C ILE A 67 -2.92 -14.83 25.01
N LEU A 68 -3.01 -16.08 24.55
CA LEU A 68 -2.13 -17.16 24.98
C LEU A 68 -0.67 -16.87 24.65
N VAL A 69 -0.37 -16.41 23.45
CA VAL A 69 0.99 -16.04 23.02
C VAL A 69 1.53 -14.88 23.86
N ASN A 70 0.69 -13.90 24.22
CA ASN A 70 1.09 -12.82 25.13
C ASN A 70 1.41 -13.35 26.54
N ILE A 71 0.54 -14.19 27.12
CA ILE A 71 0.77 -14.80 28.45
C ILE A 71 2.06 -15.62 28.47
N LEU A 72 2.28 -16.45 27.45
CA LEU A 72 3.50 -17.25 27.32
C LEU A 72 4.74 -16.38 27.15
N SER A 73 4.65 -15.32 26.35
CA SER A 73 5.75 -14.37 26.15
C SER A 73 6.11 -13.63 27.43
N ILE A 74 5.11 -13.17 28.19
CA ILE A 74 5.29 -12.55 29.50
C ILE A 74 5.92 -13.54 30.49
N SER A 75 5.43 -14.79 30.54
CA SER A 75 6.02 -15.85 31.38
C SER A 75 7.48 -16.12 31.03
N PHE A 76 7.81 -16.17 29.73
CA PHE A 76 9.18 -16.34 29.24
C PHE A 76 10.08 -15.16 29.63
N LEU A 77 9.60 -13.92 29.55
CA LEU A 77 10.33 -12.73 29.98
C LEU A 77 10.56 -12.71 31.49
N PHE A 78 9.58 -13.16 32.29
CA PHE A 78 9.70 -13.24 33.76
C PHE A 78 10.53 -14.41 34.27
N ARG A 79 10.86 -15.42 33.44
CA ARG A 79 11.85 -16.43 33.81
C ARG A 79 13.19 -15.73 34.05
N LYS A 80 13.46 -15.43 35.33
CA LYS A 80 14.78 -15.06 35.82
C LYS A 80 15.75 -16.10 35.31
N VAL A 81 16.87 -15.67 34.74
CA VAL A 81 18.02 -16.54 34.53
C VAL A 81 18.33 -17.14 35.90
N HIS A 82 17.89 -18.37 36.16
CA HIS A 82 18.16 -19.01 37.44
C HIS A 82 19.66 -19.26 37.48
N VAL A 83 20.33 -18.50 38.34
CA VAL A 83 21.78 -18.50 38.59
C VAL A 83 22.15 -19.72 39.44
N GLU A 84 21.77 -20.91 38.98
CA GLU A 84 22.16 -22.18 39.59
C GLU A 84 22.43 -23.20 38.50
N ARG A 85 23.55 -23.03 37.78
CA ARG A 85 24.31 -24.12 37.17
C ARG A 85 25.64 -23.59 36.65
N THR A 86 26.71 -24.31 36.96
CA THR A 86 28.13 -24.07 36.70
C THR A 86 28.53 -23.97 35.21
N THR A 87 27.58 -23.84 34.28
CA THR A 87 27.85 -23.71 32.83
C THR A 87 26.81 -22.80 32.19
N TYR A 88 27.15 -21.52 32.03
CA TYR A 88 26.36 -20.57 31.24
C TYR A 88 26.48 -20.91 29.75
N THR A 89 25.38 -20.79 28.99
CA THR A 89 25.48 -20.71 27.53
C THR A 89 26.15 -19.40 27.12
N ARG A 90 26.89 -19.36 26.00
CA ARG A 90 27.50 -18.12 25.47
C ARG A 90 26.49 -16.97 25.35
N TRP A 91 25.24 -17.30 25.03
CA TRP A 91 24.12 -16.35 25.01
C TRP A 91 23.84 -15.68 26.35
N GLN A 92 23.71 -16.48 27.41
CA GLN A 92 23.49 -15.98 28.76
C GLN A 92 24.70 -15.22 29.28
N LYS A 93 25.93 -15.64 28.89
CA LYS A 93 27.16 -14.89 29.19
C LYS A 93 27.13 -13.50 28.56
N MET A 94 26.72 -13.37 27.29
CA MET A 94 26.59 -12.08 26.59
C MET A 94 25.51 -11.19 27.21
N GLU A 95 24.31 -11.70 27.46
CA GLU A 95 23.22 -10.96 28.13
C GLU A 95 23.69 -10.46 29.52
N ALA A 96 24.37 -11.32 30.29
CA ALA A 96 24.92 -10.98 31.60
C ALA A 96 26.02 -9.90 31.52
N ALA A 97 26.95 -10.02 30.58
CA ALA A 97 28.06 -9.08 30.41
C ALA A 97 27.57 -7.67 30.01
N ILE A 98 26.58 -7.57 29.13
CA ILE A 98 25.97 -6.29 28.74
C ILE A 98 25.28 -5.62 29.91
N HIS A 99 24.70 -6.40 30.82
CA HIS A 99 24.10 -5.94 32.07
C HIS A 99 25.11 -5.75 33.21
N GLY A 100 26.42 -5.79 32.93
CA GLY A 100 27.49 -5.45 33.88
C GLY A 100 27.86 -6.57 34.84
N LEU A 101 27.46 -7.81 34.59
CA LEU A 101 27.89 -8.96 35.39
C LEU A 101 29.27 -9.44 34.92
N VAL A 102 30.20 -9.55 35.86
CA VAL A 102 31.56 -10.04 35.60
C VAL A 102 31.53 -11.56 35.41
N LEU A 103 31.92 -12.02 34.22
CA LEU A 103 32.03 -13.45 33.91
C LEU A 103 33.31 -14.03 34.54
N SER A 104 33.24 -15.28 35.01
CA SER A 104 34.39 -15.96 35.64
C SER A 104 35.45 -16.45 34.65
N GLU A 105 35.11 -16.56 33.36
CA GLU A 105 36.00 -16.92 32.26
C GLU A 105 36.01 -15.79 31.23
N SER A 106 37.21 -15.29 30.87
CA SER A 106 37.37 -14.27 29.83
C SER A 106 37.12 -14.88 28.44
N GLU A 107 36.10 -14.41 27.73
CA GLU A 107 35.83 -14.73 26.33
C GLU A 107 36.03 -13.45 25.49
N PRO A 108 37.19 -13.28 24.82
CA PRO A 108 37.57 -12.01 24.20
C PRO A 108 36.60 -11.54 23.10
N GLU A 109 35.99 -12.47 22.36
CA GLU A 109 34.98 -12.16 21.34
C GLU A 109 33.71 -11.51 21.95
N ILE A 110 33.28 -11.98 23.12
CA ILE A 110 32.10 -11.44 23.81
C ILE A 110 32.43 -10.05 24.38
N GLU A 111 33.61 -9.89 25.00
CA GLU A 111 34.07 -8.62 25.57
C GLU A 111 34.23 -7.53 24.49
N GLN A 112 34.73 -7.89 23.31
CA GLN A 112 34.82 -6.97 22.16
C GLN A 112 33.45 -6.54 21.64
N GLU A 113 32.46 -7.44 21.53
CA GLU A 113 31.11 -7.01 21.15
C GLU A 113 30.49 -6.12 22.22
N VAL A 114 30.58 -6.51 23.49
CA VAL A 114 29.99 -5.75 24.60
C VAL A 114 30.55 -4.34 24.60
N SER A 115 31.86 -4.18 24.44
CA SER A 115 32.50 -2.86 24.38
C SER A 115 32.06 -2.05 23.15
N ALA A 116 31.98 -2.67 21.96
CA ALA A 116 31.48 -2.01 20.75
C ALA A 116 30.02 -1.54 20.92
N GLN A 117 29.14 -2.38 21.46
CA GLN A 117 27.73 -2.03 21.67
C GLN A 117 27.55 -0.93 22.72
N GLN A 118 28.29 -1.00 23.84
CA GLN A 118 28.30 0.07 24.84
C GLN A 118 28.81 1.39 24.26
N TRP A 119 29.83 1.35 23.40
CA TRP A 119 30.31 2.54 22.72
C TRP A 119 29.23 3.18 21.84
N PHE A 120 28.55 2.41 20.99
CA PHE A 120 27.46 2.94 20.18
C PHE A 120 26.34 3.54 21.04
N GLN A 121 25.97 2.85 22.12
CA GLN A 121 24.96 3.33 23.06
C GLN A 121 25.33 4.67 23.70
N ASN A 122 26.59 4.83 24.10
CA ASN A 122 27.10 6.06 24.71
C ASN A 122 27.29 7.20 23.70
N ASN A 123 27.52 6.88 22.43
CA ASN A 123 27.80 7.84 21.37
C ASN A 123 26.58 8.20 20.51
N ARG A 124 25.38 7.73 20.87
CA ARG A 124 24.14 8.13 20.18
C ARG A 124 23.94 9.64 20.25
N ASN A 125 23.75 10.28 19.09
CA ASN A 125 23.42 11.71 19.05
C ASN A 125 21.93 11.92 19.38
N PRO A 126 21.57 12.46 20.56
CA PRO A 126 20.17 12.55 20.98
C PRO A 126 19.32 13.40 20.02
N THR A 127 19.89 14.47 19.45
CA THR A 127 19.17 15.36 18.52
C THR A 127 18.77 14.60 17.25
N VAL A 128 19.69 13.80 16.69
CA VAL A 128 19.41 13.04 15.46
C VAL A 128 18.39 11.93 15.75
N GLN A 129 18.45 11.31 16.93
CA GLN A 129 17.46 10.32 17.37
C GLN A 129 16.06 10.94 17.52
N ILE A 130 15.95 12.15 18.09
CA ILE A 130 14.67 12.87 18.20
C ILE A 130 14.12 13.20 16.81
N ILE A 131 14.96 13.71 15.89
CA ILE A 131 14.52 14.04 14.52
C ILE A 131 14.03 12.79 13.78
N ALA A 132 14.77 11.67 13.87
CA ALA A 132 14.33 10.40 13.30
C ALA A 132 13.00 9.91 13.91
N GLY A 133 12.84 10.07 15.24
CA GLY A 133 11.59 9.75 15.93
C GLY A 133 10.41 10.60 15.45
N CYS A 134 10.60 11.92 15.33
CA CYS A 134 9.61 12.81 14.75
C CYS A 134 9.26 12.41 13.32
N PHE A 135 10.25 12.08 12.48
CA PHE A 135 10.00 11.62 11.12
C PHE A 135 9.18 10.32 11.09
N CYS A 136 9.52 9.32 11.90
CA CYS A 136 8.73 8.09 12.02
C CYS A 136 7.27 8.42 12.39
N LEU A 137 7.04 9.30 13.39
CA LEU A 137 5.69 9.69 13.81
C LEU A 137 4.94 10.45 12.71
N LEU A 138 5.61 11.28 11.93
CA LEU A 138 4.99 12.00 10.80
C LEU A 138 4.45 11.06 9.73
N THR A 139 4.97 9.83 9.62
CA THR A 139 4.42 8.83 8.68
C THR A 139 3.05 8.29 9.11
N LEU A 140 2.60 8.59 10.33
CA LEU A 140 1.27 8.27 10.84
C LEU A 140 0.25 9.40 10.61
N VAL A 141 0.68 10.59 10.17
CA VAL A 141 -0.22 11.72 9.83
C VAL A 141 -1.33 11.32 8.84
N PRO A 142 -1.06 10.52 7.79
CA PRO A 142 -2.10 10.00 6.89
C PRO A 142 -3.32 9.37 7.57
N ILE A 143 -3.12 8.68 8.69
CA ILE A 143 -4.19 8.01 9.44
C ILE A 143 -5.22 9.02 9.99
N VAL A 144 -4.78 10.26 10.24
CA VAL A 144 -5.62 11.34 10.77
C VAL A 144 -6.21 12.19 9.64
N MET A 145 -5.53 12.29 8.50
CA MET A 145 -5.92 13.16 7.40
C MET A 145 -6.88 12.51 6.40
N PHE A 146 -6.79 11.19 6.21
CA PHE A 146 -7.58 10.49 5.19
C PHE A 146 -8.63 9.59 5.81
N ASP A 147 -9.84 9.65 5.27
CA ASP A 147 -10.94 8.76 5.66
C ASP A 147 -10.88 7.40 4.93
N ARG A 148 -10.17 7.36 3.79
CA ARG A 148 -10.00 6.17 2.96
C ARG A 148 -8.65 6.16 2.23
N PRO A 149 -8.15 5.00 1.79
CA PRO A 149 -6.89 4.93 1.01
C PRO A 149 -7.04 5.48 -0.43
N PHE A 150 -5.94 5.96 -1.03
CA PHE A 150 -5.92 6.49 -2.41
C PHE A 150 -5.90 5.40 -3.49
N GLY A 151 -5.03 4.40 -3.34
CA GLY A 151 -4.83 3.38 -4.37
C GLY A 151 -6.04 2.49 -4.63
N VAL A 152 -5.88 1.52 -5.53
CA VAL A 152 -6.97 0.60 -5.91
C VAL A 152 -6.90 -0.76 -5.20
N ASP A 153 -5.70 -1.15 -4.75
CA ASP A 153 -5.42 -2.48 -4.20
C ASP A 153 -6.20 -2.74 -2.90
N TRP A 154 -6.43 -1.71 -2.08
CA TRP A 154 -7.17 -1.84 -0.81
C TRP A 154 -8.60 -2.37 -0.99
N ILE A 155 -9.26 -2.08 -2.12
CA ILE A 155 -10.64 -2.52 -2.38
C ILE A 155 -10.70 -4.04 -2.46
N GLY A 156 -9.73 -4.66 -3.15
CA GLY A 156 -9.62 -6.11 -3.22
C GLY A 156 -9.28 -6.73 -1.87
N PHE A 157 -8.32 -6.15 -1.13
CA PHE A 157 -7.95 -6.67 0.20
C PHE A 157 -9.06 -6.52 1.24
N SER A 158 -9.85 -5.45 1.16
CA SER A 158 -10.99 -5.22 2.03
C SER A 158 -12.13 -6.20 1.73
N THR A 159 -12.38 -6.48 0.45
CA THR A 159 -13.35 -7.52 0.05
C THR A 159 -12.94 -8.89 0.56
N LEU A 160 -11.66 -9.27 0.41
CA LEU A 160 -11.12 -10.50 0.98
C LEU A 160 -11.30 -10.57 2.49
N ALA A 161 -10.93 -9.51 3.20
CA ALA A 161 -11.01 -9.46 4.65
C ALA A 161 -12.46 -9.51 5.15
N SER A 162 -13.37 -8.79 4.51
CA SER A 162 -14.80 -8.85 4.86
C SER A 162 -15.35 -10.27 4.69
N ASN A 163 -15.05 -10.91 3.56
CA ASN A 163 -15.52 -12.25 3.32
C ASN A 163 -14.95 -13.26 4.34
N VAL A 164 -13.63 -13.23 4.57
CA VAL A 164 -12.98 -14.07 5.58
C VAL A 164 -13.56 -13.82 6.97
N GLY A 165 -13.81 -12.56 7.34
CA GLY A 165 -14.39 -12.19 8.63
C GLY A 165 -15.73 -12.86 8.92
N GLN A 166 -16.44 -13.26 7.87
CA GLN A 166 -17.78 -13.83 7.94
C GLN A 166 -17.83 -15.33 7.65
N THR A 167 -17.04 -15.86 6.71
CA THR A 167 -17.02 -17.30 6.36
C THR A 167 -15.86 -18.07 6.98
N GLY A 168 -14.78 -17.38 7.36
CA GLY A 168 -13.51 -17.98 7.77
C GLY A 168 -12.67 -18.55 6.61
N ASN A 169 -13.08 -18.36 5.36
CA ASN A 169 -12.40 -18.90 4.18
C ASN A 169 -12.34 -17.88 3.01
N PHE A 170 -11.68 -18.26 1.92
CA PHE A 170 -11.56 -17.45 0.70
C PHE A 170 -12.52 -17.87 -0.42
N GLU A 171 -13.63 -18.53 -0.10
CA GLU A 171 -14.62 -18.91 -1.10
C GLU A 171 -15.43 -17.69 -1.54
N VAL A 172 -15.58 -17.52 -2.85
CA VAL A 172 -16.40 -16.46 -3.43
C VAL A 172 -17.86 -16.73 -3.13
N ARG A 173 -18.63 -15.66 -2.92
CA ARG A 173 -20.05 -15.76 -2.61
C ARG A 173 -20.94 -15.74 -3.83
N PRO A 174 -22.14 -16.36 -3.73
CA PRO A 174 -23.21 -16.15 -4.69
C PRO A 174 -23.44 -14.65 -4.94
N PRO A 175 -23.69 -14.23 -6.19
CA PRO A 175 -24.12 -15.05 -7.33
C PRO A 175 -22.98 -15.72 -8.12
N ASN A 176 -21.74 -15.59 -7.69
CA ASN A 176 -20.59 -16.16 -8.36
C ASN A 176 -20.04 -17.36 -7.58
N ILE A 177 -19.23 -18.19 -8.23
CA ILE A 177 -18.60 -19.36 -7.63
C ILE A 177 -17.10 -19.33 -7.95
N GLY A 178 -16.27 -19.52 -6.93
CA GLY A 178 -14.83 -19.51 -7.07
C GLY A 178 -14.08 -19.43 -5.75
N LEU A 179 -12.77 -19.24 -5.84
CA LEU A 179 -11.85 -19.18 -4.69
C LEU A 179 -10.76 -18.12 -4.93
N TRP A 180 -10.48 -17.30 -3.92
CA TRP A 180 -9.28 -16.48 -3.92
C TRP A 180 -8.05 -17.25 -3.43
N THR A 181 -6.93 -17.11 -4.13
CA THR A 181 -5.65 -17.75 -3.83
C THR A 181 -4.62 -16.71 -3.39
N TYR A 182 -4.90 -15.99 -2.30
CA TYR A 182 -4.02 -14.93 -1.77
C TYR A 182 -3.32 -15.36 -0.47
N PRO A 183 -2.08 -14.89 -0.16
CA PRO A 183 -1.47 -15.10 1.14
C PRO A 183 -2.32 -14.55 2.30
N PRO A 184 -2.69 -15.38 3.30
CA PRO A 184 -3.82 -15.04 4.18
C PRO A 184 -3.49 -14.05 5.30
N ALA A 185 -2.22 -13.82 5.64
CA ALA A 185 -1.88 -13.14 6.89
C ALA A 185 -2.42 -11.71 6.97
N PHE A 186 -2.27 -10.91 5.91
CA PHE A 186 -2.73 -9.52 5.93
C PHE A 186 -4.27 -9.40 5.95
N PRO A 187 -5.02 -10.05 5.03
CA PRO A 187 -6.49 -9.98 5.04
C PRO A 187 -7.11 -10.54 6.32
N THR A 188 -6.53 -11.60 6.91
CA THR A 188 -7.06 -12.19 8.15
C THR A 188 -6.83 -11.31 9.38
N VAL A 189 -5.68 -10.64 9.50
CA VAL A 189 -5.47 -9.64 10.57
C VAL A 189 -6.39 -8.45 10.38
N LEU A 190 -6.60 -8.01 9.14
CA LEU A 190 -7.55 -6.94 8.83
C LEU A 190 -8.98 -7.33 9.24
N ALA A 191 -9.45 -8.52 8.86
CA ALA A 191 -10.78 -9.02 9.22
C ALA A 191 -10.99 -9.06 10.74
N TRP A 192 -9.97 -9.55 11.47
CA TRP A 192 -10.00 -9.58 12.94
C TRP A 192 -10.04 -8.18 13.56
N ALA A 193 -9.22 -7.25 13.05
CA ALA A 193 -9.16 -5.88 13.57
C ALA A 193 -10.47 -5.11 13.32
N VAL A 194 -11.09 -5.29 12.14
CA VAL A 194 -12.42 -4.74 11.83
C VAL A 194 -13.44 -5.25 12.84
N HIS A 195 -13.52 -6.58 13.02
CA HIS A 195 -14.56 -7.16 13.87
C HIS A 195 -14.39 -6.83 15.36
N ILE A 196 -13.16 -6.75 15.88
CA ILE A 196 -12.94 -6.48 17.31
C ILE A 196 -13.13 -5.00 17.69
N THR A 197 -13.08 -4.10 16.70
CA THR A 197 -13.22 -2.65 16.93
C THR A 197 -14.49 -2.04 16.37
N ASP A 198 -15.25 -2.78 15.54
CA ASP A 198 -16.44 -2.29 14.85
C ASP A 198 -16.18 -1.03 14.00
N ALA A 199 -14.92 -0.82 13.60
CA ALA A 199 -14.52 0.33 12.80
C ALA A 199 -14.68 0.05 11.29
N PRO A 200 -14.96 1.08 10.47
CA PRO A 200 -15.06 0.94 9.02
C PRO A 200 -13.79 0.31 8.42
N ILE A 201 -13.96 -0.63 7.48
CA ILE A 201 -12.86 -1.41 6.92
C ILE A 201 -11.82 -0.54 6.21
N GLU A 202 -12.23 0.56 5.60
CA GLU A 202 -11.38 1.57 4.95
C GLU A 202 -10.40 2.19 5.95
N GLN A 203 -10.90 2.52 7.13
CA GLN A 203 -10.10 3.12 8.18
C GLN A 203 -9.15 2.08 8.78
N VAL A 204 -9.63 0.84 9.01
CA VAL A 204 -8.80 -0.22 9.60
C VAL A 204 -7.66 -0.63 8.67
N ILE A 205 -7.93 -0.78 7.36
CA ILE A 205 -6.89 -1.13 6.39
C ILE A 205 -5.86 -0.01 6.24
N LEU A 206 -6.30 1.26 6.24
CA LEU A 206 -5.42 2.43 6.22
C LEU A 206 -4.48 2.43 7.44
N ILE A 207 -5.03 2.21 8.64
CA ILE A 207 -4.28 2.13 9.90
C ILE A 207 -3.27 0.98 9.86
N LEU A 208 -3.71 -0.23 9.51
CA LEU A 208 -2.83 -1.42 9.46
C LEU A 208 -1.68 -1.23 8.47
N GLY A 209 -1.96 -0.61 7.33
CA GLY A 209 -0.97 -0.27 6.30
C GLY A 209 0.10 0.70 6.78
N HIS A 210 -0.30 1.82 7.38
CA HIS A 210 0.62 2.82 7.91
C HIS A 210 1.36 2.35 9.17
N LEU A 211 0.72 1.56 10.03
CA LEU A 211 1.38 0.90 11.15
C LEU A 211 2.46 -0.08 10.68
N SER A 212 2.24 -0.76 9.55
CA SER A 212 3.26 -1.62 8.94
C SER A 212 4.47 -0.83 8.43
N LEU A 213 4.26 0.32 7.78
CA LEU A 213 5.35 1.23 7.40
C LEU A 213 6.12 1.74 8.62
N PHE A 214 5.39 2.22 9.64
CA PHE A 214 5.97 2.68 10.89
C PHE A 214 6.80 1.58 11.56
N ALA A 215 6.29 0.35 11.61
CA ALA A 215 7.02 -0.81 12.10
C ALA A 215 8.31 -1.07 11.29
N ILE A 216 8.29 -0.95 9.97
CA ILE A 216 9.51 -1.12 9.16
C ILE A 216 10.55 -0.04 9.51
N MET A 217 10.13 1.22 9.67
CA MET A 217 11.05 2.31 10.03
C MET A 217 11.68 2.08 11.41
N LEU A 218 10.87 1.73 12.42
CA LEU A 218 11.39 1.37 13.74
C LEU A 218 12.30 0.14 13.69
N GLY A 219 11.96 -0.83 12.85
CA GLY A 219 12.75 -2.03 12.59
C GLY A 219 14.12 -1.69 12.01
N VAL A 220 14.18 -0.91 10.94
CA VAL A 220 15.42 -0.45 10.31
C VAL A 220 16.25 0.36 11.31
N TRP A 221 15.60 1.24 12.07
CA TRP A 221 16.25 2.01 13.13
C TRP A 221 16.95 1.09 14.13
N GLY A 222 16.22 0.16 14.75
CA GLY A 222 16.74 -0.70 15.80
C GLY A 222 17.79 -1.71 15.29
N SER A 223 17.63 -2.20 14.06
CA SER A 223 18.58 -3.11 13.42
C SER A 223 19.90 -2.40 13.09
N MET A 224 19.83 -1.17 12.55
CA MET A 224 21.01 -0.41 12.13
C MET A 224 21.67 0.37 13.26
N ASP A 225 20.98 0.61 14.38
CA ASP A 225 21.57 1.20 15.59
C ASP A 225 22.72 0.33 16.14
N ARG A 226 22.70 -0.98 15.87
CA ARG A 226 23.78 -1.90 16.21
C ARG A 226 25.12 -1.60 15.52
N LEU A 227 25.05 -0.94 14.37
CA LEU A 227 26.19 -0.43 13.60
C LEU A 227 26.34 1.09 13.78
N GLY A 228 25.63 1.68 14.74
CA GLY A 228 25.55 3.12 15.01
C GLY A 228 24.94 3.95 13.88
N ALA A 229 24.21 3.33 12.94
CA ALA A 229 23.61 3.99 11.78
C ALA A 229 22.06 4.00 11.81
N GLY A 230 21.45 3.71 12.96
CA GLY A 230 20.00 3.60 13.12
C GLY A 230 19.21 4.82 12.64
N ALA A 231 19.41 5.95 13.30
CA ALA A 231 18.68 7.18 12.99
C ALA A 231 19.00 7.71 11.57
N SER A 232 20.25 7.57 11.11
CA SER A 232 20.64 8.00 9.77
C SER A 232 20.03 7.14 8.66
N SER A 233 19.91 5.83 8.85
CA SER A 233 19.20 4.94 7.90
C SER A 233 17.72 5.28 7.77
N VAL A 234 17.05 5.62 8.88
CA VAL A 234 15.65 6.05 8.86
C VAL A 234 15.47 7.38 8.12
N LEU A 235 16.31 8.37 8.41
CA LEU A 235 16.29 9.64 7.67
C LEU A 235 16.64 9.46 6.19
N ALA A 236 17.50 8.48 5.88
CA ALA A 236 17.78 8.11 4.49
C ALA A 236 16.54 7.55 3.79
N MET A 237 15.69 6.78 4.46
CA MET A 237 14.42 6.35 3.84
C MET A 237 13.59 7.55 3.36
N GLY A 238 13.55 8.64 4.13
CA GLY A 238 12.84 9.87 3.74
C GLY A 238 13.44 10.65 2.57
N ALA A 239 14.61 10.24 2.05
CA ALA A 239 15.26 10.93 0.93
C ALA A 239 14.72 10.50 -0.46
N SER A 240 13.83 9.50 -0.52
CA SER A 240 13.19 9.09 -1.77
C SER A 240 11.75 8.63 -1.54
N PHE A 241 10.94 8.60 -2.61
CA PHE A 241 9.50 8.36 -2.51
C PHE A 241 9.11 6.88 -2.45
N ALA A 242 9.99 5.94 -2.79
CA ALA A 242 9.67 4.55 -3.10
C ALA A 242 8.65 3.85 -2.16
N LEU A 243 9.04 3.44 -0.94
CA LEU A 243 8.12 2.69 -0.07
C LEU A 243 6.91 3.54 0.33
N PHE A 244 7.09 4.84 0.50
CA PHE A 244 6.02 5.78 0.81
C PHE A 244 4.96 5.77 -0.29
N ALA A 245 5.36 5.92 -1.55
CA ALA A 245 4.46 5.88 -2.70
C ALA A 245 3.67 4.56 -2.77
N LYS A 246 4.28 3.41 -2.44
CA LYS A 246 3.52 2.13 -2.40
C LYS A 246 2.52 2.05 -1.25
N VAL A 247 2.82 2.65 -0.10
CA VAL A 247 1.86 2.78 1.02
C VAL A 247 0.70 3.70 0.62
N PHE A 248 0.98 4.79 -0.09
CA PHE A 248 -0.05 5.69 -0.62
C PHE A 248 -0.96 5.00 -1.64
N ASP A 249 -0.37 4.25 -2.57
CA ASP A 249 -1.11 3.44 -3.55
C ASP A 249 -1.70 2.15 -2.96
N SER A 250 -1.85 2.06 -1.63
CA SER A 250 -2.51 0.97 -0.92
C SER A 250 -1.89 -0.43 -1.09
N GLY A 251 -0.62 -0.52 -1.49
CA GLY A 251 0.14 -1.76 -1.60
C GLY A 251 0.57 -2.34 -0.24
N TYR A 252 -0.32 -2.33 0.75
CA TYR A 252 -0.02 -2.60 2.14
C TYR A 252 0.54 -3.99 2.43
N PRO A 253 0.04 -5.11 1.83
CA PRO A 253 0.64 -6.43 2.08
C PRO A 253 2.09 -6.51 1.59
N THR A 254 2.39 -5.90 0.44
CA THR A 254 3.75 -5.82 -0.10
C THR A 254 4.68 -5.08 0.85
N VAL A 255 4.22 -3.95 1.42
CA VAL A 255 4.96 -3.18 2.43
C VAL A 255 5.12 -4.01 3.71
N ALA A 256 4.04 -4.52 4.29
CA ALA A 256 4.07 -5.32 5.52
C ALA A 256 5.00 -6.54 5.42
N SER A 257 5.12 -7.17 4.25
CA SER A 257 6.04 -8.30 4.04
C SER A 257 7.52 -7.94 4.22
N GLN A 258 7.88 -6.65 4.09
CA GLN A 258 9.24 -6.15 4.31
C GLN A 258 9.67 -6.25 5.79
N LEU A 259 8.74 -6.49 6.73
CA LEU A 259 9.08 -6.78 8.12
C LEU A 259 10.03 -7.99 8.25
N GLY A 260 9.96 -8.94 7.32
CA GLY A 260 10.91 -10.06 7.25
C GLY A 260 12.38 -9.62 7.05
N LEU A 261 12.61 -8.48 6.39
CA LEU A 261 13.95 -7.92 6.19
C LEU A 261 14.56 -7.42 7.50
N ILE A 262 13.74 -6.97 8.46
CA ILE A 262 14.23 -6.53 9.78
C ILE A 262 14.96 -7.68 10.48
N VAL A 263 14.35 -8.88 10.43
CA VAL A 263 14.95 -10.11 10.96
C VAL A 263 16.20 -10.49 10.19
N GLY A 264 16.17 -10.39 8.85
CA GLY A 264 17.35 -10.61 8.01
C GLY A 264 18.52 -9.71 8.36
N LEU A 265 18.28 -8.40 8.54
CA LEU A 265 19.30 -7.41 8.90
C LEU A 265 19.90 -7.70 10.29
N LEU A 266 19.08 -8.05 11.28
CA LEU A 266 19.55 -8.42 12.63
C LEU A 266 20.50 -9.62 12.62
N ILE A 267 20.24 -10.59 11.74
CA ILE A 267 20.98 -11.85 11.69
C ILE A 267 22.21 -11.74 10.81
N VAL A 268 22.09 -11.13 9.63
CA VAL A 268 23.13 -11.17 8.59
C VAL A 268 24.25 -10.16 8.87
N LEU A 269 23.93 -8.96 9.38
CA LEU A 269 24.93 -7.90 9.55
C LEU A 269 25.83 -8.09 10.76
N ARG A 270 25.46 -8.92 11.76
CA ARG A 270 26.41 -9.36 12.80
C ARG A 270 25.89 -10.56 13.62
N PRO A 271 26.02 -11.81 13.12
CA PRO A 271 25.66 -12.96 13.91
C PRO A 271 26.80 -13.29 14.89
N LEU A 272 26.55 -13.10 16.19
CA LEU A 272 27.40 -13.66 17.23
C LEU A 272 26.99 -15.09 17.54
N GLN A 273 27.87 -15.81 18.23
CA GLN A 273 27.71 -17.21 18.61
C GLN A 273 26.57 -17.38 19.62
N GLN A 274 25.34 -17.48 19.11
CA GLN A 274 24.14 -17.63 19.92
C GLN A 274 23.86 -19.09 20.28
N SER A 275 22.91 -19.32 21.19
CA SER A 275 22.35 -20.66 21.38
C SER A 275 21.69 -21.11 20.07
N LEU A 276 22.37 -22.05 19.39
CA LEU A 276 22.10 -22.37 17.99
C LEU A 276 20.64 -22.74 17.71
N ARG A 277 20.02 -23.47 18.64
CA ARG A 277 18.68 -24.04 18.45
C ARG A 277 17.60 -22.97 18.47
N TYR A 278 17.51 -22.17 19.54
CA TYR A 278 16.43 -21.19 19.69
C TYR A 278 16.52 -20.06 18.66
N HIS A 279 17.73 -19.63 18.32
CA HIS A 279 17.96 -18.62 17.29
C HIS A 279 17.49 -19.10 15.92
N ILE A 280 17.92 -20.30 15.51
CA ILE A 280 17.51 -20.90 14.23
C ILE A 280 15.98 -21.09 14.20
N THR A 281 15.37 -21.58 15.28
CA THR A 281 13.90 -21.77 15.30
C THR A 281 13.14 -20.44 15.18
N ALA A 282 13.59 -19.40 15.88
CA ALA A 282 12.96 -18.08 15.79
C ALA A 282 13.12 -17.48 14.40
N PHE A 283 14.30 -17.64 13.79
CA PHE A 283 14.56 -17.17 12.44
C PHE A 283 13.70 -17.88 11.39
N VAL A 284 13.64 -19.22 11.43
CA VAL A 284 12.80 -20.02 10.52
C VAL A 284 11.33 -19.65 10.67
N PHE A 285 10.86 -19.52 11.92
CA PHE A 285 9.49 -19.10 12.20
C PHE A 285 9.18 -17.73 11.58
N LEU A 286 10.03 -16.72 11.79
CA LEU A 286 9.79 -15.37 11.29
C LEU A 286 9.95 -15.25 9.77
N ALA A 287 10.87 -16.01 9.17
CA ALA A 287 10.98 -16.12 7.72
C ALA A 287 9.70 -16.71 7.11
N PHE A 288 9.12 -17.73 7.76
CA PHE A 288 7.83 -18.29 7.35
C PHE A 288 6.68 -17.29 7.54
N CYS A 289 6.68 -16.50 8.62
CA CYS A 289 5.70 -15.43 8.82
C CYS A 289 5.70 -14.42 7.65
N ALA A 290 6.89 -14.05 7.14
CA ALA A 290 7.01 -13.13 6.01
C ALA A 290 6.37 -13.68 4.72
N VAL A 291 6.53 -14.99 4.45
CA VAL A 291 5.91 -15.67 3.29
C VAL A 291 4.39 -15.58 3.33
N LEU A 292 3.79 -15.71 4.52
CA LEU A 292 2.33 -15.69 4.68
C LEU A 292 1.70 -14.31 4.47
N ILE A 293 2.50 -13.23 4.51
CA ILE A 293 2.05 -11.85 4.24
C ILE A 293 2.03 -11.60 2.74
N HIS A 294 3.18 -11.74 2.08
CA HIS A 294 3.33 -11.56 0.64
C HIS A 294 4.64 -12.20 0.14
N PRO A 295 4.69 -12.79 -1.07
CA PRO A 295 5.90 -13.47 -1.54
C PRO A 295 7.11 -12.55 -1.76
N THR A 296 6.90 -11.24 -1.99
CA THR A 296 7.98 -10.26 -2.26
C THR A 296 8.96 -10.12 -1.10
N GLY A 297 8.48 -9.88 0.13
CA GLY A 297 9.35 -9.76 1.31
C GLY A 297 10.19 -11.03 1.53
N ALA A 298 9.61 -12.17 1.19
CA ALA A 298 10.27 -13.45 1.18
C ALA A 298 11.41 -13.51 0.14
N ILE A 299 11.14 -13.16 -1.13
CA ILE A 299 12.16 -13.10 -2.19
C ILE A 299 13.32 -12.18 -1.79
N TYR A 300 13.03 -11.05 -1.15
CA TYR A 300 14.07 -10.08 -0.76
C TYR A 300 14.91 -10.57 0.41
N LEU A 301 14.29 -11.25 1.38
CA LEU A 301 15.01 -11.94 2.43
C LEU A 301 15.90 -13.02 1.83
N ALA A 302 15.40 -13.84 0.90
CA ALA A 302 16.19 -14.84 0.19
C ALA A 302 17.39 -14.23 -0.54
N ALA A 303 17.22 -13.08 -1.20
CA ALA A 303 18.32 -12.35 -1.85
C ALA A 303 19.35 -11.82 -0.83
N LEU A 304 18.93 -11.35 0.35
CA LEU A 304 19.83 -10.93 1.42
C LEU A 304 20.64 -12.12 1.97
N LEU A 305 19.98 -13.26 2.15
CA LEU A 305 20.63 -14.49 2.60
C LEU A 305 21.59 -15.05 1.55
N LEU A 306 21.26 -14.94 0.26
CA LEU A 306 22.16 -15.25 -0.84
C LEU A 306 23.40 -14.34 -0.82
N ALA A 307 23.21 -13.04 -0.63
CA ALA A 307 24.33 -12.10 -0.50
C ALA A 307 25.25 -12.43 0.68
N SER A 308 24.68 -12.86 1.80
CA SER A 308 25.43 -13.36 2.96
C SER A 308 26.26 -14.61 2.60
N LEU A 309 25.67 -15.56 1.88
CA LEU A 309 26.36 -16.78 1.41
C LEU A 309 27.50 -16.47 0.46
N LEU A 310 27.30 -15.55 -0.51
CA LEU A 310 28.33 -15.16 -1.48
C LEU A 310 29.49 -14.39 -0.83
N THR A 311 29.24 -13.69 0.28
CA THR A 311 30.28 -12.97 1.01
C THR A 311 31.13 -13.91 1.88
N ARG A 312 30.65 -15.13 2.17
CA ARG A 312 31.29 -16.12 3.05
C ARG A 312 32.69 -16.53 2.62
N GLU A 313 32.95 -16.68 1.32
CA GLU A 313 34.22 -17.24 0.83
C GLU A 313 35.44 -16.43 1.29
N ARG A 314 35.22 -15.15 1.59
CA ARG A 314 36.26 -14.22 2.01
C ARG A 314 36.40 -14.04 3.52
N LEU A 315 35.61 -14.75 4.31
CA LEU A 315 35.81 -14.85 5.76
C LEU A 315 37.00 -15.77 6.06
N SER A 316 37.65 -15.55 7.20
CA SER A 316 38.64 -16.48 7.74
C SER A 316 38.01 -17.86 8.03
N ASP A 317 38.81 -18.92 8.11
CA ASP A 317 38.29 -20.27 8.33
C ASP A 317 37.58 -20.43 9.69
N ASP A 318 38.05 -19.69 10.71
CA ASP A 318 37.39 -19.62 12.02
C ASP A 318 36.02 -18.96 11.91
N GLU A 319 35.91 -17.80 11.25
CA GLU A 319 34.62 -17.13 11.02
C GLU A 319 33.65 -17.97 10.16
N LYS A 320 34.18 -18.70 9.16
CA LYS A 320 33.39 -19.64 8.35
C LYS A 320 32.83 -20.78 9.17
N ALA A 321 33.60 -21.32 10.11
CA ALA A 321 33.15 -22.38 11.01
C ALA A 321 32.07 -21.88 11.96
N GLN A 322 32.25 -20.68 12.51
CA GLN A 322 31.30 -20.05 13.43
C GLN A 322 29.94 -19.73 12.78
N ARG A 323 29.93 -19.26 11.53
CA ARG A 323 28.68 -18.87 10.82
C ARG A 323 28.00 -20.02 10.04
N LYS A 324 28.61 -21.22 9.99
CA LYS A 324 28.09 -22.43 9.30
C LYS A 324 26.59 -22.73 9.53
N PRO A 325 26.05 -22.62 10.75
CA PRO A 325 24.66 -22.99 11.02
C PRO A 325 23.65 -22.03 10.40
N ILE A 326 23.96 -20.74 10.41
CA ILE A 326 23.15 -19.70 9.78
C ILE A 326 23.14 -19.93 8.28
N PHE A 327 24.30 -20.22 7.67
CA PHE A 327 24.37 -20.53 6.24
C PHE A 327 23.52 -21.76 5.86
N LEU A 328 23.58 -22.85 6.62
CA LEU A 328 22.78 -24.04 6.34
C LEU A 328 21.28 -23.76 6.50
N THR A 329 20.90 -22.98 7.52
CA THR A 329 19.52 -22.54 7.73
C THR A 329 19.05 -21.65 6.58
N SER A 330 19.87 -20.70 6.12
CA SER A 330 19.59 -19.85 4.97
C SER A 330 19.33 -20.68 3.70
N ILE A 331 20.15 -21.70 3.43
CA ILE A 331 19.93 -22.60 2.29
C ILE A 331 18.57 -23.30 2.41
N ILE A 332 18.24 -23.86 3.59
CA ILE A 332 16.95 -24.54 3.83
C ILE A 332 15.77 -23.59 3.63
N ILE A 333 15.87 -22.37 4.17
CA ILE A 333 14.84 -21.33 4.04
C ILE A 333 14.64 -20.98 2.56
N ILE A 334 15.72 -20.65 1.84
CA ILE A 334 15.67 -20.32 0.41
C ILE A 334 15.05 -21.47 -0.40
N SER A 335 15.47 -22.71 -0.17
CA SER A 335 14.92 -23.89 -0.85
C SER A 335 13.44 -24.10 -0.54
N SER A 336 13.04 -23.95 0.73
CA SER A 336 11.65 -24.12 1.16
C SER A 336 10.74 -23.06 0.52
N MET A 337 11.20 -21.81 0.46
CA MET A 337 10.46 -20.70 -0.16
C MET A 337 10.29 -20.91 -1.66
N PHE A 338 11.32 -21.41 -2.33
CA PHE A 338 11.24 -21.77 -3.75
C PHE A 338 10.22 -22.89 -4.00
N VAL A 339 10.21 -23.94 -3.16
CA VAL A 339 9.24 -25.05 -3.26
C VAL A 339 7.81 -24.56 -3.04
N ILE A 340 7.57 -23.74 -2.00
CA ILE A 340 6.24 -23.16 -1.74
C ILE A 340 5.78 -22.35 -2.96
N ALA A 341 6.67 -21.53 -3.54
CA ALA A 341 6.34 -20.73 -4.71
C ALA A 341 5.95 -21.59 -5.93
N LEU A 342 6.66 -22.68 -6.18
CA LEU A 342 6.38 -23.61 -7.27
C LEU A 342 5.07 -24.40 -7.09
N ILE A 343 4.76 -24.84 -5.87
CA ILE A 343 3.61 -25.72 -5.65
C ILE A 343 2.30 -24.93 -5.52
N PHE A 344 2.32 -23.80 -4.82
CA PHE A 344 1.09 -23.10 -4.44
C PHE A 344 0.73 -21.95 -5.39
N PHE A 345 1.72 -21.26 -5.92
CA PHE A 345 1.47 -20.06 -6.73
C PHE A 345 1.61 -20.31 -8.24
N ALA A 346 2.54 -21.18 -8.67
CA ALA A 346 2.79 -21.41 -10.10
C ALA A 346 1.64 -22.11 -10.88
N PRO A 347 0.93 -23.11 -10.33
CA PRO A 347 -0.07 -23.86 -11.11
C PRO A 347 -1.37 -23.10 -11.39
N ARG A 348 -1.58 -21.93 -10.76
CA ARG A 348 -2.90 -21.28 -10.68
C ARG A 348 -2.97 -19.90 -11.34
N MET A 349 -1.87 -19.45 -11.96
CA MET A 349 -1.74 -18.16 -12.63
C MET A 349 -1.73 -18.38 -14.15
N LEU A 350 -2.90 -18.55 -14.77
CA LEU A 350 -3.02 -18.64 -16.23
C LEU A 350 -4.25 -17.91 -16.74
N SER A 351 -4.01 -16.80 -17.44
CA SER A 351 -4.65 -16.53 -18.75
C SER A 351 -4.02 -15.33 -19.47
N GLU A 352 -3.36 -14.40 -18.77
CA GLU A 352 -2.78 -13.20 -19.41
C GLU A 352 -1.35 -12.89 -18.94
N PRO A 353 -0.45 -12.46 -19.84
CA PRO A 353 0.87 -11.97 -19.47
C PRO A 353 0.72 -10.67 -18.70
N VAL A 354 1.03 -10.68 -17.40
CA VAL A 354 0.98 -9.47 -16.58
C VAL A 354 2.20 -8.61 -16.84
N PHE A 355 1.97 -7.46 -17.43
CA PHE A 355 2.97 -6.42 -17.64
C PHE A 355 3.36 -5.79 -16.30
N ALA A 356 4.64 -5.45 -16.15
CA ALA A 356 5.09 -4.64 -15.04
C ALA A 356 4.38 -3.28 -15.07
N GLU A 357 3.90 -2.81 -13.91
CA GLU A 357 3.01 -1.65 -13.78
C GLU A 357 3.58 -0.39 -14.47
N TYR A 358 4.91 -0.31 -14.55
CA TYR A 358 5.66 0.84 -15.08
C TYR A 358 6.77 0.44 -16.07
N GLY A 359 6.66 -0.73 -16.73
CA GLY A 359 7.73 -1.27 -17.58
C GLY A 359 8.90 -1.85 -16.78
N TRP A 360 10.12 -1.86 -17.33
CA TRP A 360 11.28 -2.49 -16.67
C TRP A 360 11.60 -1.84 -15.32
N GLN A 361 11.36 -2.58 -14.24
CA GLN A 361 11.42 -2.05 -12.88
C GLN A 361 12.83 -1.68 -12.42
N GLY A 362 13.88 -2.25 -13.02
CA GLY A 362 15.28 -1.88 -12.77
C GLY A 362 15.81 -0.73 -13.64
N GLY A 363 14.94 -0.11 -14.45
CA GLY A 363 15.26 0.99 -15.36
C GLY A 363 14.74 2.34 -14.88
N LYS A 364 13.94 3.01 -15.71
CA LYS A 364 13.35 4.34 -15.44
C LYS A 364 12.59 4.40 -14.10
N PRO A 365 11.72 3.43 -13.74
CA PRO A 365 11.00 3.44 -12.46
C PRO A 365 11.93 3.43 -11.24
N MET A 366 13.01 2.62 -11.25
CA MET A 366 13.97 2.61 -10.14
C MET A 366 14.62 3.98 -9.93
N LEU A 367 15.06 4.62 -11.01
CA LEU A 367 15.66 5.97 -10.96
C LEU A 367 14.66 7.02 -10.48
N MET A 368 13.40 6.89 -10.89
CA MET A 368 12.33 7.80 -10.50
C MET A 368 12.04 7.75 -8.99
N PHE A 369 11.92 6.55 -8.42
CA PHE A 369 11.51 6.38 -7.03
C PHE A 369 12.69 6.32 -6.03
N ASN A 370 13.89 5.95 -6.49
CA ASN A 370 15.08 5.77 -5.64
C ASN A 370 16.31 6.57 -6.11
N GLY A 371 16.20 7.40 -7.15
CA GLY A 371 17.32 8.14 -7.75
C GLY A 371 18.24 8.86 -6.76
N PRO A 372 17.70 9.67 -5.82
CA PRO A 372 18.52 10.32 -4.79
C PRO A 372 19.32 9.32 -3.95
N LEU A 373 18.70 8.21 -3.54
CA LEU A 373 19.38 7.17 -2.78
C LEU A 373 20.40 6.40 -3.60
N MET A 374 20.15 6.15 -4.88
CA MET A 374 21.10 5.49 -5.76
C MET A 374 22.40 6.29 -5.90
N LEU A 375 22.30 7.61 -6.06
CA LEU A 375 23.46 8.49 -6.16
C LEU A 375 24.34 8.40 -4.91
N PHE A 376 23.73 8.52 -3.73
CA PHE A 376 24.46 8.46 -2.46
C PHE A 376 24.95 7.05 -2.12
N ALA A 377 24.17 6.02 -2.44
CA ALA A 377 24.60 4.63 -2.27
C ALA A 377 25.81 4.33 -3.16
N GLY A 378 25.88 4.85 -4.40
CA GLY A 378 27.06 4.70 -5.25
C GLY A 378 28.33 5.27 -4.61
N VAL A 379 28.23 6.42 -3.95
CA VAL A 379 29.34 6.99 -3.15
C VAL A 379 29.70 6.07 -1.98
N SER A 380 28.69 5.55 -1.26
CA SER A 380 28.90 4.60 -0.17
C SER A 380 29.63 3.33 -0.61
N VAL A 381 29.27 2.77 -1.76
CA VAL A 381 29.90 1.58 -2.32
C VAL A 381 31.35 1.88 -2.71
N TYR A 382 31.60 3.02 -3.34
CA TYR A 382 32.96 3.41 -3.75
C TYR A 382 33.91 3.57 -2.55
N LEU A 383 33.46 4.28 -1.51
CA LEU A 383 34.25 4.54 -0.29
C LEU A 383 34.38 3.29 0.59
N GLY A 384 33.29 2.54 0.75
CA GLY A 384 33.20 1.37 1.64
C GLY A 384 33.53 0.02 0.99
N ARG A 385 34.10 -0.01 -0.22
CA ARG A 385 34.35 -1.25 -0.97
C ARG A 385 35.22 -2.29 -0.27
N THR A 386 35.96 -1.91 0.77
CA THR A 386 36.80 -2.80 1.58
C THR A 386 36.08 -3.38 2.80
N SER A 387 34.92 -2.82 3.18
CA SER A 387 34.08 -3.29 4.28
C SER A 387 33.24 -4.50 3.88
N LEU A 388 33.11 -5.47 4.77
CA LEU A 388 32.24 -6.63 4.55
C LEU A 388 30.77 -6.23 4.49
N GLU A 389 30.31 -5.32 5.35
CA GLU A 389 28.93 -4.86 5.45
C GLU A 389 28.47 -4.17 4.16
N ILE A 390 29.26 -3.21 3.66
CA ILE A 390 28.93 -2.49 2.41
C ILE A 390 28.94 -3.43 1.22
N ARG A 391 29.87 -4.39 1.17
CA ARG A 391 29.91 -5.39 0.10
C ARG A 391 28.72 -6.33 0.13
N LEU A 392 28.32 -6.79 1.30
CA LEU A 392 27.13 -7.62 1.47
C LEU A 392 25.88 -6.87 1.01
N LEU A 393 25.70 -5.62 1.43
CA LEU A 393 24.58 -4.78 1.01
C LEU A 393 24.61 -4.48 -0.49
N SER A 394 25.80 -4.30 -1.08
CA SER A 394 25.99 -4.14 -2.52
C SER A 394 25.58 -5.38 -3.31
N ILE A 395 25.98 -6.57 -2.85
CA ILE A 395 25.59 -7.85 -3.47
C ILE A 395 24.09 -8.07 -3.32
N TRP A 396 23.51 -7.72 -2.17
CA TRP A 396 22.07 -7.80 -1.96
C TRP A 396 21.31 -6.89 -2.94
N PHE A 397 21.68 -5.62 -3.03
CA PHE A 397 21.12 -4.67 -3.99
C PHE A 397 21.29 -5.16 -5.44
N LEU A 398 22.48 -5.62 -5.81
CA LEU A 398 22.75 -6.14 -7.15
C LEU A 398 21.91 -7.38 -7.46
N SER A 399 21.72 -8.28 -6.49
CA SER A 399 20.87 -9.47 -6.66
C SER A 399 19.42 -9.08 -6.92
N LEU A 400 18.88 -8.10 -6.19
CA LEU A 400 17.56 -7.54 -6.44
C LEU A 400 17.48 -6.85 -7.81
N TRP A 401 18.51 -6.11 -8.19
CA TRP A 401 18.56 -5.47 -9.50
C TRP A 401 18.57 -6.49 -10.64
N LEU A 402 19.34 -7.57 -10.52
CA LEU A 402 19.35 -8.68 -11.48
C LEU A 402 17.99 -9.37 -11.59
N LEU A 403 17.24 -9.52 -10.50
CA LEU A 403 15.88 -10.09 -10.55
C LEU A 403 14.92 -9.27 -11.43
N SER A 404 15.14 -7.95 -11.58
CA SER A 404 14.27 -7.09 -12.41
C SER A 404 14.37 -7.36 -13.90
N PHE A 405 15.42 -8.06 -14.36
CA PHE A 405 15.54 -8.43 -15.78
C PHE A 405 14.39 -9.35 -16.23
N ILE A 406 13.66 -9.97 -15.29
CA ILE A 406 12.45 -10.73 -15.59
C ILE A 406 11.43 -9.90 -16.39
N HIS A 407 11.39 -8.57 -16.19
CA HIS A 407 10.48 -7.67 -16.89
C HIS A 407 10.95 -7.24 -18.29
N LEU A 408 12.19 -7.54 -18.67
CA LEU A 408 12.73 -7.25 -20.01
C LEU A 408 12.52 -8.40 -21.00
N ILE A 409 12.22 -9.60 -20.50
CA ILE A 409 12.09 -10.79 -21.32
C ILE A 409 10.64 -10.94 -21.76
N GLU A 410 10.25 -10.17 -22.78
CA GLU A 410 8.99 -10.37 -23.50
C GLU A 410 9.00 -11.78 -24.12
N GLY A 411 8.09 -12.66 -23.71
CA GLY A 411 7.88 -13.96 -24.38
C GLY A 411 8.21 -15.23 -23.58
N LEU A 412 8.62 -15.15 -22.31
CA LEU A 412 8.67 -16.34 -21.43
C LEU A 412 7.32 -16.65 -20.75
N ALA A 413 6.22 -16.12 -21.27
CA ALA A 413 4.85 -16.37 -20.80
C ALA A 413 4.50 -17.86 -20.72
N ASN A 414 5.18 -18.70 -21.50
CA ASN A 414 5.01 -20.16 -21.50
C ASN A 414 5.68 -20.87 -20.30
N VAL A 415 6.52 -20.18 -19.52
CA VAL A 415 7.15 -20.72 -18.31
C VAL A 415 6.43 -20.14 -17.09
N GLN A 416 5.50 -20.90 -16.53
CA GLN A 416 4.64 -20.50 -15.41
C GLN A 416 5.39 -19.85 -14.24
N VAL A 417 6.57 -20.39 -13.90
CA VAL A 417 7.41 -19.89 -12.80
C VAL A 417 7.92 -18.47 -13.06
N LEU A 418 8.27 -18.16 -14.30
CA LEU A 418 8.80 -16.85 -14.69
C LEU A 418 7.68 -15.81 -14.80
N SER A 419 6.51 -16.22 -15.30
CA SER A 419 5.29 -15.39 -15.27
C SER A 419 4.88 -15.06 -13.85
N LEU A 420 4.88 -16.05 -12.95
CA LEU A 420 4.62 -15.84 -11.52
C LEU A 420 5.63 -14.88 -10.88
N LEU A 421 6.91 -15.04 -11.19
CA LEU A 421 7.96 -14.17 -10.66
C LEU A 421 7.82 -12.73 -11.18
N SER A 422 7.52 -12.56 -12.47
CA SER A 422 7.23 -11.25 -13.07
C SER A 422 6.06 -10.57 -12.38
N TYR A 423 4.95 -11.30 -12.20
CA TYR A 423 3.76 -10.84 -11.48
C TYR A 423 4.06 -10.42 -10.05
N THR A 424 4.78 -11.27 -9.31
CA THR A 424 5.14 -10.98 -7.91
C THR A 424 6.02 -9.73 -7.80
N LEU A 425 6.84 -9.46 -8.81
CA LEU A 425 7.80 -8.35 -8.83
C LEU A 425 7.31 -7.12 -9.65
N TYR A 426 6.05 -7.07 -10.06
CA TYR A 426 5.52 -6.12 -11.04
C TYR A 426 5.72 -4.63 -10.69
N SER A 427 5.82 -4.28 -9.41
CA SER A 427 6.04 -2.91 -8.89
C SER A 427 7.31 -2.80 -8.02
N MET A 428 8.27 -3.70 -8.23
CA MET A 428 9.47 -3.82 -7.36
C MET A 428 10.32 -2.56 -7.25
N ALA A 429 10.22 -1.62 -8.20
CA ALA A 429 10.90 -0.33 -8.11
C ALA A 429 10.52 0.46 -6.85
N LEU A 430 9.30 0.29 -6.35
CA LEU A 430 8.77 1.00 -5.19
C LEU A 430 9.20 0.38 -3.86
N HIS A 431 9.58 -0.90 -3.82
CA HIS A 431 9.78 -1.60 -2.53
C HIS A 431 11.04 -2.46 -2.42
N ALA A 432 11.60 -2.98 -3.52
CA ALA A 432 12.77 -3.85 -3.45
C ALA A 432 14.05 -3.09 -3.09
N TYR A 433 14.27 -1.93 -3.72
CA TYR A 433 15.56 -1.25 -3.66
C TYR A 433 15.69 -0.30 -2.47
N HIS A 434 14.57 0.15 -1.91
CA HIS A 434 14.54 1.27 -0.98
C HIS A 434 15.29 0.99 0.32
N ILE A 435 14.99 -0.13 1.01
CA ILE A 435 15.66 -0.49 2.26
C ILE A 435 17.16 -0.76 2.04
N PRO A 436 17.60 -1.58 1.06
CA PRO A 436 19.02 -1.76 0.77
C PRO A 436 19.77 -0.44 0.56
N LEU A 437 19.21 0.46 -0.27
CA LEU A 437 19.81 1.75 -0.57
C LEU A 437 19.84 2.66 0.66
N ALA A 438 18.73 2.77 1.40
CA ALA A 438 18.62 3.59 2.60
C ALA A 438 19.58 3.12 3.71
N VAL A 439 19.77 1.81 3.87
CA VAL A 439 20.72 1.27 4.83
C VAL A 439 22.17 1.61 4.43
N MET A 440 22.55 1.48 3.16
CA MET A 440 23.88 1.90 2.67
C MET A 440 24.11 3.40 2.87
N VAL A 441 23.14 4.23 2.49
CA VAL A 441 23.20 5.69 2.68
C VAL A 441 23.24 6.07 4.16
N GLY A 442 22.51 5.35 5.01
CA GLY A 442 22.53 5.56 6.46
C GLY A 442 23.88 5.24 7.10
N LEU A 443 24.55 4.17 6.64
CA LEU A 443 25.92 3.86 7.05
C LEU A 443 26.89 4.96 6.61
N LEU A 444 26.77 5.44 5.37
CA LEU A 444 27.57 6.57 4.86
C LEU A 444 27.37 7.86 5.68
N ALA A 445 26.12 8.13 6.07
CA ALA A 445 25.74 9.34 6.80
C ALA A 445 26.13 9.32 8.28
N SER A 446 26.31 8.14 8.86
CA SER A 446 26.51 7.99 10.30
C SER A 446 27.86 8.55 10.75
N ARG A 447 27.86 9.09 11.99
CA ARG A 447 29.06 9.60 12.67
C ARG A 447 29.78 8.55 13.51
N SER A 448 29.18 7.38 13.66
CA SER A 448 29.60 6.34 14.58
C SER A 448 29.30 5.02 13.92
N THR A 449 30.28 4.47 13.19
CA THR A 449 30.15 3.19 12.48
C THR A 449 31.30 2.27 12.84
N SER A 450 31.06 0.96 12.81
CA SER A 450 32.10 -0.05 12.89
C SER A 450 32.04 -0.88 11.61
N PHE A 451 33.11 -0.87 10.84
CA PHE A 451 33.25 -1.69 9.64
C PHE A 451 34.25 -2.80 9.88
N THR A 452 33.95 -3.98 9.34
CA THR A 452 34.90 -5.09 9.31
C THR A 452 35.72 -5.01 8.03
N THR A 453 37.01 -4.69 8.16
CA THR A 453 37.96 -4.66 7.04
C THR A 453 38.43 -6.07 6.70
N VAL A 454 38.46 -6.41 5.41
CA VAL A 454 38.85 -7.75 4.94
C VAL A 454 40.38 -7.94 4.90
N ASP A 455 41.15 -6.85 4.93
CA ASP A 455 42.61 -6.87 4.96
C ASP A 455 43.11 -6.78 6.43
N ASP A 456 44.03 -7.69 6.80
CA ASP A 456 44.56 -7.98 8.15
C ASP A 456 45.31 -6.83 8.88
N SER A 457 45.16 -5.57 8.45
CA SER A 457 45.68 -4.43 9.23
C SER A 457 44.79 -4.18 10.44
N SER A 458 44.83 -5.10 11.41
CA SER A 458 44.31 -4.87 12.75
C SER A 458 45.06 -3.69 13.34
N SER A 459 44.41 -2.52 13.33
CA SER A 459 44.90 -1.37 14.07
C SER A 459 44.98 -1.77 15.55
N TRP A 460 46.01 -1.30 16.23
CA TRP A 460 46.44 -1.75 17.57
C TRP A 460 45.37 -1.57 18.68
N PHE A 461 44.22 -0.96 18.35
CA PHE A 461 43.04 -0.82 19.21
C PHE A 461 41.74 -1.49 18.67
N GLY A 462 41.77 -2.22 17.55
CA GLY A 462 40.67 -3.07 17.08
C GLY A 462 39.33 -2.37 16.78
N LEU A 463 39.28 -1.05 16.83
CA LEU A 463 38.09 -0.22 16.70
C LEU A 463 38.41 0.98 15.80
N GLU A 464 38.45 0.77 14.49
CA GLU A 464 38.33 1.88 13.53
C GLU A 464 36.87 2.37 13.57
N MET A 465 36.57 3.17 14.59
CA MET A 465 35.26 3.83 14.81
C MET A 465 35.19 5.19 14.12
N ASP A 466 35.94 5.35 13.03
CA ASP A 466 35.97 6.60 12.28
C ASP A 466 34.77 6.66 11.33
N PRO A 467 34.03 7.79 11.31
CA PRO A 467 32.96 7.98 10.36
C PRO A 467 33.50 7.98 8.93
N PHE A 468 32.70 7.47 7.97
CA PHE A 468 33.01 7.50 6.53
C PHE A 468 33.42 8.91 6.05
N PHE A 469 32.85 9.94 6.67
CA PHE A 469 33.12 11.34 6.40
C PHE A 469 33.58 12.09 7.66
N ARG A 470 34.26 13.22 7.47
CA ARG A 470 34.53 14.14 8.58
C ARG A 470 33.20 14.62 9.21
N PRO A 471 33.12 14.87 10.53
CA PRO A 471 31.87 15.17 11.23
C PRO A 471 31.01 16.30 10.62
N ILE A 472 31.63 17.30 10.01
CA ILE A 472 30.96 18.43 9.33
C ILE A 472 30.23 17.95 8.07
N GLN A 473 30.86 17.09 7.26
CA GLN A 473 30.26 16.57 6.03
C GLN A 473 29.09 15.64 6.34
N SER A 474 29.22 14.78 7.37
CA SER A 474 28.09 14.00 7.90
C SER A 474 26.96 14.91 8.41
N ALA A 475 27.27 16.07 9.03
CA ALA A 475 26.26 17.06 9.43
C ALA A 475 25.44 17.57 8.24
N VAL A 476 26.13 18.05 7.21
CA VAL A 476 25.50 18.59 6.00
C VAL A 476 24.64 17.52 5.34
N PHE A 477 25.15 16.29 5.28
CA PHE A 477 24.44 15.18 4.70
C PHE A 477 23.16 14.83 5.47
N LEU A 478 23.21 14.79 6.80
CA LEU A 478 22.03 14.61 7.65
C LEU A 478 20.99 15.73 7.47
N VAL A 479 21.42 16.98 7.27
CA VAL A 479 20.51 18.10 6.98
C VAL A 479 19.80 17.89 5.64
N ILE A 480 20.50 17.42 4.61
CA ILE A 480 19.89 17.10 3.31
C ILE A 480 18.84 15.99 3.47
N LEU A 481 19.16 14.92 4.20
CA LEU A 481 18.23 13.82 4.48
C LEU A 481 16.99 14.31 5.26
N MET A 482 17.18 15.23 6.22
CA MET A 482 16.09 15.83 6.98
C MET A 482 15.18 16.69 6.09
N LEU A 483 15.73 17.51 5.20
CA LEU A 483 14.94 18.31 4.26
C LEU A 483 14.12 17.43 3.32
N GLY A 484 14.71 16.34 2.80
CA GLY A 484 13.98 15.35 2.00
C GLY A 484 12.83 14.71 2.77
N SER A 485 13.08 14.34 4.03
CA SER A 485 12.07 13.77 4.92
C SER A 485 10.91 14.74 5.17
N ILE A 486 11.18 16.03 5.42
CA ILE A 486 10.14 17.06 5.60
C ILE A 486 9.34 17.28 4.31
N MET A 487 10.03 17.35 3.17
CA MET A 487 9.39 17.53 1.87
C MET A 487 8.46 16.35 1.54
N SER A 488 8.87 15.12 1.89
CA SER A 488 8.03 13.94 1.71
C SER A 488 6.71 14.07 2.46
N VAL A 489 6.73 14.51 3.73
CA VAL A 489 5.53 14.73 4.55
C VAL A 489 4.69 15.90 4.03
N GLY A 490 5.32 16.99 3.62
CA GLY A 490 4.63 18.16 3.06
C GLY A 490 3.86 17.83 1.78
N LEU A 491 4.40 16.94 0.95
CA LEU A 491 3.68 16.41 -0.20
C LEU A 491 2.41 15.65 0.24
N LEU A 492 2.48 14.83 1.29
CA LEU A 492 1.32 14.07 1.78
C LEU A 492 0.21 14.98 2.28
N THR A 493 0.58 16.04 3.00
CA THR A 493 -0.38 17.03 3.47
C THR A 493 -1.03 17.82 2.35
N ASN A 494 -0.36 17.96 1.20
CA ASN A 494 -0.95 18.58 0.04
C ASN A 494 -2.01 17.66 -0.58
N LEU A 495 -1.72 16.36 -0.68
CA LEU A 495 -2.64 15.34 -1.23
C LEU A 495 -3.96 15.18 -0.45
N SER A 496 -4.04 15.57 0.81
CA SER A 496 -5.31 15.53 1.57
C SER A 496 -6.39 16.43 1.03
N ASN A 497 -6.02 17.41 0.20
CA ASN A 497 -6.99 18.30 -0.41
C ASN A 497 -7.45 17.81 -1.77
N HIS A 498 -7.02 16.62 -2.22
CA HIS A 498 -7.24 16.09 -3.56
C HIS A 498 -8.10 14.81 -3.53
N ASP A 499 -9.38 14.95 -3.20
CA ASP A 499 -10.28 13.80 -3.09
C ASP A 499 -10.55 13.13 -4.46
N GLU A 500 -10.34 13.85 -5.57
CA GLU A 500 -10.52 13.35 -6.93
C GLU A 500 -9.58 12.18 -7.29
N LEU A 501 -8.50 12.01 -6.52
CA LEU A 501 -7.50 10.97 -6.76
C LEU A 501 -7.91 9.61 -6.18
N HIS A 502 -8.93 9.54 -5.33
CA HIS A 502 -9.39 8.28 -4.75
C HIS A 502 -10.14 7.42 -5.77
N ALA A 503 -9.98 6.10 -5.66
CA ALA A 503 -10.69 5.11 -6.49
C ALA A 503 -12.19 4.96 -6.16
N THR A 504 -12.68 5.66 -5.14
CA THR A 504 -14.07 5.68 -4.66
C THR A 504 -14.41 7.09 -4.21
N THR A 505 -15.67 7.49 -4.34
CA THR A 505 -16.15 8.84 -3.98
C THR A 505 -16.87 8.85 -2.64
N SER A 506 -17.06 10.04 -2.03
CA SER A 506 -17.89 10.23 -0.84
C SER A 506 -19.31 9.72 -1.07
N GLY A 507 -19.87 9.98 -2.26
CA GLY A 507 -21.15 9.45 -2.69
C GLY A 507 -21.22 7.92 -2.69
N ASP A 508 -20.15 7.22 -3.11
CA ASP A 508 -20.10 5.75 -3.06
C ASP A 508 -20.18 5.24 -1.60
N GLY A 509 -19.54 5.95 -0.66
CA GLY A 509 -19.60 5.66 0.77
C GLY A 509 -21.01 5.82 1.35
N GLU A 510 -21.66 6.96 1.10
CA GLU A 510 -23.05 7.23 1.53
C GLU A 510 -24.04 6.22 0.93
N LEU A 511 -23.88 5.90 -0.36
CA LEU A 511 -24.71 4.90 -1.03
C LEU A 511 -24.54 3.52 -0.39
N ARG A 512 -23.32 3.14 -0.03
CA ARG A 512 -23.10 1.86 0.64
C ARG A 512 -23.76 1.83 2.03
N GLU A 513 -23.65 2.88 2.82
CA GLU A 513 -24.34 2.97 4.12
C GLU A 513 -25.86 2.87 3.97
N TYR A 514 -26.41 3.54 2.93
CA TYR A 514 -27.83 3.40 2.58
C TYR A 514 -28.19 1.95 2.28
N LEU A 515 -27.40 1.23 1.48
CA LEU A 515 -27.68 -0.18 1.15
C LEU A 515 -27.56 -1.13 2.36
N ILE A 516 -26.69 -0.83 3.32
CA ILE A 516 -26.59 -1.59 4.57
C ILE A 516 -27.87 -1.37 5.41
N ALA A 517 -28.38 -0.14 5.47
CA ALA A 517 -29.61 0.18 6.18
C ALA A 517 -30.87 -0.37 5.45
N TYR A 518 -30.83 -0.46 4.12
CA TYR A 518 -31.92 -0.89 3.26
C TYR A 518 -31.44 -2.00 2.30
N PRO A 519 -31.18 -3.22 2.81
CA PRO A 519 -30.60 -4.29 2.02
C PRO A 519 -31.57 -4.72 0.89
N PRO A 520 -31.06 -4.87 -0.35
CA PRO A 520 -31.87 -5.28 -1.48
C PRO A 520 -32.32 -6.75 -1.35
N ASP A 521 -33.53 -7.05 -1.84
CA ASP A 521 -34.11 -8.41 -1.83
C ASP A 521 -33.64 -9.30 -3.01
N LYS A 522 -32.86 -8.72 -3.93
CA LYS A 522 -32.33 -9.37 -5.14
C LYS A 522 -30.89 -8.96 -5.38
N TYR A 523 -30.21 -9.63 -6.30
CA TYR A 523 -28.83 -9.31 -6.63
C TYR A 523 -28.70 -7.90 -7.24
N VAL A 524 -27.60 -7.25 -6.91
CA VAL A 524 -27.25 -5.91 -7.36
C VAL A 524 -26.21 -6.01 -8.45
N TYR A 525 -26.50 -5.44 -9.61
CA TYR A 525 -25.49 -5.27 -10.64
C TYR A 525 -24.48 -4.17 -10.25
N THR A 526 -23.20 -4.49 -10.38
CA THR A 526 -22.08 -3.57 -10.20
C THR A 526 -21.15 -3.65 -11.41
N GLU A 527 -20.49 -2.55 -11.75
CA GLU A 527 -19.44 -2.58 -12.78
C GLU A 527 -18.25 -3.45 -12.33
N ASN A 528 -17.58 -4.11 -13.28
CA ASN A 528 -16.41 -4.96 -13.00
C ASN A 528 -15.10 -4.14 -13.00
N VAL A 529 -15.04 -3.17 -12.11
CA VAL A 529 -14.00 -2.13 -11.99
C VAL A 529 -13.88 -1.71 -10.53
N HIS A 530 -12.81 -0.96 -10.19
CA HIS A 530 -12.45 -0.60 -8.82
C HIS A 530 -13.61 0.01 -8.01
N TRP A 531 -14.26 1.06 -8.50
CA TRP A 531 -15.39 1.70 -7.81
C TRP A 531 -16.63 0.81 -7.71
N GLY A 532 -16.83 -0.10 -8.67
CA GLY A 532 -17.94 -1.06 -8.65
C GLY A 532 -17.80 -2.13 -7.56
N HIS A 533 -16.57 -2.43 -7.13
CA HIS A 533 -16.31 -3.40 -6.05
C HIS A 533 -16.44 -2.81 -4.64
N SER A 534 -16.54 -1.48 -4.50
CA SER A 534 -16.62 -0.80 -3.19
C SER A 534 -17.85 -1.21 -2.35
N TYR A 535 -18.87 -1.78 -3.00
CA TYR A 535 -20.11 -2.26 -2.40
C TYR A 535 -20.04 -3.72 -1.92
N ALA A 536 -18.97 -4.46 -2.26
CA ALA A 536 -18.81 -5.87 -1.92
C ALA A 536 -18.32 -6.10 -0.46
N PHE A 537 -18.28 -5.06 0.36
CA PHE A 537 -17.78 -5.13 1.73
C PHE A 537 -18.82 -5.67 2.72
N ASP A 538 -20.11 -5.68 2.40
CA ASP A 538 -21.14 -6.24 3.26
C ASP A 538 -21.67 -7.57 2.71
N ALA A 539 -21.92 -8.51 3.62
CA ALA A 539 -22.47 -9.84 3.33
C ALA A 539 -23.83 -9.80 2.62
N SER A 540 -24.65 -8.83 3.05
CA SER A 540 -26.05 -8.70 2.69
C SER A 540 -26.21 -8.19 1.26
N ILE A 541 -25.20 -7.51 0.72
CA ILE A 541 -25.21 -6.95 -0.62
C ILE A 541 -24.54 -7.94 -1.57
N GLN A 542 -25.36 -8.71 -2.27
CA GLN A 542 -24.87 -9.68 -3.25
C GLN A 542 -24.68 -9.00 -4.61
N THR A 543 -23.42 -8.76 -4.97
CA THR A 543 -23.02 -8.01 -6.17
C THR A 543 -22.63 -8.94 -7.32
N SER A 544 -22.87 -8.50 -8.56
CA SER A 544 -22.47 -9.26 -9.75
C SER A 544 -20.95 -9.27 -9.97
N SER A 545 -20.25 -8.18 -9.63
CA SER A 545 -18.82 -8.04 -9.87
C SER A 545 -17.95 -8.49 -8.69
N ILE A 546 -16.72 -8.94 -8.98
CA ILE A 546 -15.76 -9.44 -7.98
C ILE A 546 -14.38 -8.85 -8.24
N PRO A 547 -13.71 -8.29 -7.22
CA PRO A 547 -12.36 -7.80 -7.39
C PRO A 547 -11.40 -8.97 -7.64
N THR A 548 -10.73 -8.91 -8.79
CA THR A 548 -9.61 -9.78 -9.13
C THR A 548 -8.32 -9.08 -8.70
N LEU A 549 -7.68 -9.60 -7.66
CA LEU A 549 -6.31 -9.25 -7.27
C LEU A 549 -5.29 -10.11 -8.06
N GLY A 550 -5.62 -10.53 -9.28
CA GLY A 550 -4.83 -11.49 -10.08
C GLY A 550 -4.69 -12.89 -9.48
N LEU A 551 -5.38 -13.16 -8.37
CA LEU A 551 -5.31 -14.39 -7.57
C LEU A 551 -6.72 -14.91 -7.28
N LEU A 552 -7.57 -14.92 -8.30
CA LEU A 552 -8.96 -15.35 -8.23
C LEU A 552 -9.18 -16.44 -9.28
N THR A 553 -9.71 -17.58 -8.85
CA THR A 553 -10.19 -18.65 -9.74
C THR A 553 -11.71 -18.63 -9.71
N LEU A 554 -12.34 -18.34 -10.85
CA LEU A 554 -13.80 -18.34 -10.99
C LEU A 554 -14.23 -19.60 -11.73
N ASP A 555 -15.14 -20.36 -11.12
CA ASP A 555 -15.81 -21.49 -11.76
C ASP A 555 -17.04 -21.00 -12.53
N GLU A 556 -17.82 -20.09 -11.93
CA GLU A 556 -19.01 -19.50 -12.55
C GLU A 556 -19.11 -18.00 -12.20
N THR A 557 -19.51 -17.18 -13.19
CA THR A 557 -19.80 -15.76 -12.97
C THR A 557 -20.96 -15.27 -13.82
N ILE A 558 -21.81 -14.42 -13.23
CA ILE A 558 -22.94 -13.80 -13.93
C ILE A 558 -22.59 -12.46 -14.60
N GLN A 559 -21.40 -11.90 -14.33
CA GLN A 559 -21.06 -10.51 -14.65
C GLN A 559 -21.12 -10.19 -16.15
N SER A 560 -20.58 -11.07 -16.99
CA SER A 560 -20.53 -10.85 -18.44
C SER A 560 -21.94 -10.84 -19.03
N THR A 561 -22.72 -11.88 -18.73
CA THR A 561 -24.13 -12.01 -19.17
C THR A 561 -24.98 -10.84 -18.68
N ALA A 562 -24.83 -10.44 -17.42
CA ALA A 562 -25.55 -9.29 -16.86
C ALA A 562 -25.18 -7.98 -17.56
N THR A 563 -23.90 -7.75 -17.86
CA THR A 563 -23.43 -6.54 -18.55
C THR A 563 -23.99 -6.45 -19.97
N THR A 564 -24.02 -7.57 -20.70
CA THR A 564 -24.66 -7.63 -22.02
C THR A 564 -26.16 -7.37 -21.93
N ALA A 565 -26.85 -7.99 -20.97
CA ALA A 565 -28.29 -7.81 -20.79
C ALA A 565 -28.67 -6.36 -20.46
N ILE A 566 -27.90 -5.66 -19.61
CA ILE A 566 -28.11 -4.23 -19.34
C ILE A 566 -27.95 -3.39 -20.60
N ARG A 567 -26.90 -3.63 -21.40
CA ARG A 567 -26.65 -2.84 -22.61
C ARG A 567 -27.71 -3.03 -23.70
N MET A 568 -28.38 -4.17 -23.68
CA MET A 568 -29.41 -4.53 -24.64
C MET A 568 -30.84 -4.34 -24.12
N ASP A 569 -31.00 -3.79 -22.90
CA ASP A 569 -32.29 -3.70 -22.20
C ASP A 569 -33.05 -5.04 -22.12
N ASP A 570 -32.32 -6.15 -22.00
CA ASP A 570 -32.90 -7.50 -21.88
C ASP A 570 -33.31 -7.80 -20.43
N VAL A 571 -34.50 -7.33 -20.08
CA VAL A 571 -35.10 -7.53 -18.75
C VAL A 571 -35.29 -9.01 -18.42
N GLN A 572 -35.60 -9.86 -19.41
CA GLN A 572 -35.85 -11.29 -19.16
C GLN A 572 -34.59 -11.99 -18.67
N THR A 573 -33.45 -11.74 -19.32
CA THR A 573 -32.16 -12.28 -18.89
C THR A 573 -31.75 -11.76 -17.51
N LEU A 574 -31.96 -10.46 -17.23
CA LEU A 574 -31.67 -9.89 -15.91
C LEU A 574 -32.51 -10.55 -14.80
N ARG A 575 -33.79 -10.81 -15.05
CA ARG A 575 -34.65 -11.54 -14.10
C ARG A 575 -34.22 -13.00 -13.93
N ALA A 576 -33.79 -13.67 -15.01
CA ALA A 576 -33.27 -15.04 -14.93
C ALA A 576 -31.99 -15.14 -14.09
N LEU A 577 -31.14 -14.12 -14.13
CA LEU A 577 -29.97 -13.99 -13.27
C LEU A 577 -30.31 -13.52 -11.84
N ASN A 578 -31.59 -13.32 -11.51
CA ASN A 578 -32.08 -12.77 -10.25
C ASN A 578 -31.55 -11.36 -9.92
N ILE A 579 -31.25 -10.56 -10.95
CA ILE A 579 -30.87 -9.15 -10.80
C ILE A 579 -32.15 -8.30 -10.67
N GLY A 580 -32.22 -7.51 -9.61
CA GLY A 580 -33.33 -6.58 -9.36
C GLY A 580 -32.92 -5.12 -9.29
N TYR A 581 -31.64 -4.88 -9.05
CA TYR A 581 -31.10 -3.56 -8.76
C TYR A 581 -29.74 -3.38 -9.43
N ALA A 582 -29.30 -2.14 -9.56
CA ALA A 582 -27.94 -1.81 -9.97
C ALA A 582 -27.43 -0.63 -9.14
N VAL A 583 -26.11 -0.53 -9.03
CA VAL A 583 -25.44 0.65 -8.46
C VAL A 583 -24.42 1.19 -9.44
N SER A 584 -24.24 2.51 -9.43
CA SER A 584 -23.28 3.18 -10.29
C SER A 584 -22.52 4.25 -9.52
N SER A 585 -21.20 4.28 -9.69
CA SER A 585 -20.34 5.37 -9.21
C SER A 585 -20.31 6.52 -10.22
N PRO A 586 -20.14 7.78 -9.79
CA PRO A 586 -19.91 8.90 -10.71
C PRO A 586 -18.63 8.75 -11.56
N ILE A 587 -17.65 7.96 -11.10
CA ILE A 587 -16.43 7.64 -11.86
C ILE A 587 -16.75 6.75 -13.09
N GLY A 588 -17.75 5.89 -12.93
CA GLY A 588 -18.15 4.86 -13.87
C GLY A 588 -18.92 5.37 -15.08
N THR A 589 -19.28 4.44 -15.98
CA THR A 589 -20.05 4.80 -17.19
C THR A 589 -21.39 4.10 -17.27
N ILE A 590 -21.68 3.12 -16.41
CA ILE A 590 -22.96 2.42 -16.41
C ILE A 590 -24.16 3.34 -16.17
N ALA A 591 -24.00 4.43 -15.39
CA ALA A 591 -25.07 5.41 -15.17
C ALA A 591 -25.59 6.02 -16.48
N LEU A 592 -24.70 6.19 -17.47
CA LEU A 592 -25.02 6.70 -18.80
C LEU A 592 -25.74 5.68 -19.68
N THR A 593 -25.70 4.39 -19.32
CA THR A 593 -26.48 3.32 -19.95
C THR A 593 -27.83 3.13 -19.25
N LEU A 594 -27.84 3.11 -17.91
CA LEU A 594 -29.05 2.91 -17.11
C LEU A 594 -29.99 4.11 -17.17
N GLY A 595 -29.45 5.34 -17.22
CA GLY A 595 -30.23 6.57 -17.21
C GLY A 595 -31.26 6.65 -18.34
N PRO A 596 -30.84 6.55 -19.62
CA PRO A 596 -31.73 6.61 -20.79
C PRO A 596 -32.60 5.38 -20.99
N SER A 597 -32.30 4.26 -20.33
CA SER A 597 -33.08 3.03 -20.47
C SER A 597 -34.50 3.22 -19.93
N PRO A 598 -35.53 2.76 -20.65
CA PRO A 598 -36.91 2.86 -20.17
C PRO A 598 -37.18 1.93 -18.99
N TYR A 599 -36.35 0.93 -18.69
CA TYR A 599 -36.65 -0.09 -17.66
C TYR A 599 -36.03 0.19 -16.29
N TRP A 600 -35.20 1.22 -16.17
CA TRP A 600 -34.51 1.57 -14.93
C TRP A 600 -35.04 2.86 -14.33
N SER A 601 -35.19 2.89 -13.01
CA SER A 601 -35.44 4.12 -12.24
C SER A 601 -34.32 4.39 -11.26
N MET A 602 -33.96 5.67 -11.14
CA MET A 602 -33.05 6.15 -10.10
C MET A 602 -33.84 6.34 -8.80
N GLU A 603 -33.61 5.48 -7.81
CA GLU A 603 -34.30 5.49 -6.52
C GLU A 603 -33.63 6.47 -5.53
N GLN A 604 -32.30 6.50 -5.52
CA GLN A 604 -31.50 7.38 -4.68
C GLN A 604 -30.25 7.85 -5.41
N SER A 605 -29.75 9.05 -5.06
CA SER A 605 -28.48 9.58 -5.55
C SER A 605 -27.75 10.38 -4.47
N PHE A 606 -26.46 10.10 -4.33
CA PHE A 606 -25.54 10.76 -3.41
C PHE A 606 -24.33 11.24 -4.22
N GLN A 607 -24.25 12.55 -4.51
CA GLN A 607 -23.15 13.14 -5.30
C GLN A 607 -22.84 12.37 -6.61
N GLY A 608 -23.87 11.85 -7.28
CA GLY A 608 -23.73 11.12 -8.54
C GLY A 608 -23.56 9.60 -8.39
N ALA A 609 -23.27 9.09 -7.19
CA ALA A 609 -23.40 7.67 -6.88
C ALA A 609 -24.90 7.34 -6.77
N ARG A 610 -25.37 6.29 -7.43
CA ARG A 610 -26.81 6.05 -7.63
C ARG A 610 -27.23 4.62 -7.37
N TYR A 611 -28.41 4.49 -6.79
CA TYR A 611 -29.13 3.23 -6.64
C TYR A 611 -30.25 3.15 -7.68
N TRP A 612 -30.27 2.07 -8.43
CA TRP A 612 -31.20 1.86 -9.54
C TRP A 612 -32.08 0.63 -9.29
N LYS A 613 -33.35 0.73 -9.71
CA LYS A 613 -34.32 -0.37 -9.65
C LYS A 613 -34.77 -0.78 -11.04
N LEU A 614 -34.83 -2.09 -11.27
CA LEU A 614 -35.30 -2.69 -12.52
C LEU A 614 -36.81 -2.91 -12.51
N TRP A 615 -37.48 -2.44 -13.56
CA TRP A 615 -38.90 -2.63 -13.81
C TRP A 615 -39.14 -3.55 -15.01
N ASP A 616 -40.27 -4.26 -14.98
CA ASP A 616 -40.69 -5.13 -16.10
C ASP A 616 -41.44 -4.34 -17.19
N GLU A 617 -41.97 -3.18 -16.82
CA GLU A 617 -42.64 -2.20 -17.67
C GLU A 617 -41.84 -0.89 -17.65
N PRO A 618 -42.06 0.05 -18.60
CA PRO A 618 -41.37 1.34 -18.59
C PRO A 618 -41.47 2.05 -17.24
N SER A 619 -40.32 2.45 -16.72
CA SER A 619 -40.12 3.00 -15.39
C SER A 619 -40.85 4.34 -15.25
N PRO A 620 -41.39 4.63 -14.05
CA PRO A 620 -42.14 5.86 -13.81
C PRO A 620 -41.27 7.12 -13.85
N SER A 621 -39.95 6.96 -13.74
CA SER A 621 -38.98 8.06 -13.79
C SER A 621 -37.63 7.55 -14.31
N HIS A 622 -37.21 8.05 -15.47
CA HIS A 622 -35.91 7.79 -16.08
C HIS A 622 -35.17 9.10 -16.35
N VAL A 623 -33.86 9.04 -16.56
CA VAL A 623 -33.07 10.18 -17.03
C VAL A 623 -33.26 10.25 -18.54
N THR A 624 -33.62 11.40 -19.09
CA THR A 624 -34.02 11.48 -20.49
C THR A 624 -32.83 11.23 -21.41
N PHE A 625 -31.71 11.93 -21.18
CA PHE A 625 -30.44 11.72 -21.88
C PHE A 625 -29.30 12.49 -21.17
N ALA A 626 -28.05 12.18 -21.57
CA ALA A 626 -26.85 12.87 -21.12
C ALA A 626 -26.08 13.44 -22.31
N VAL A 627 -25.37 14.56 -22.10
CA VAL A 627 -24.63 15.28 -23.13
C VAL A 627 -23.25 15.67 -22.62
N ALA A 628 -22.22 15.50 -23.45
CA ALA A 628 -20.89 16.01 -23.18
C ALA A 628 -20.70 17.41 -23.81
N LEU A 629 -19.91 18.27 -23.16
CA LEU A 629 -19.55 19.56 -23.73
C LEU A 629 -18.64 19.37 -24.96
N ASN A 630 -18.78 20.26 -25.95
CA ASN A 630 -17.99 20.20 -27.17
C ASN A 630 -16.51 20.54 -26.88
N THR A 631 -15.63 19.58 -27.19
CA THR A 631 -14.18 19.69 -26.99
C THR A 631 -13.52 20.68 -27.94
N THR A 632 -14.02 20.80 -29.18
CA THR A 632 -13.48 21.75 -30.16
C THR A 632 -13.68 23.20 -29.73
N THR A 633 -14.77 23.50 -29.02
CA THR A 633 -15.01 24.82 -28.45
C THR A 633 -13.97 25.13 -27.36
N CYS A 634 -13.62 24.13 -26.54
CA CYS A 634 -12.57 24.26 -25.51
C CYS A 634 -11.20 24.55 -26.13
N GLU A 635 -10.79 23.82 -27.16
CA GLU A 635 -9.48 23.99 -27.82
C GLU A 635 -9.24 25.41 -28.38
N VAL A 636 -10.32 26.12 -28.74
CA VAL A 636 -10.27 27.50 -29.25
C VAL A 636 -10.29 28.52 -28.10
N MET A 637 -10.83 28.16 -26.93
CA MET A 637 -10.88 29.04 -25.76
C MET A 637 -9.54 29.13 -25.05
N LYS A 638 -9.08 30.36 -24.83
CA LYS A 638 -7.85 30.59 -24.08
C LYS A 638 -8.00 30.17 -22.62
N GLY A 639 -7.18 29.22 -22.17
CA GLY A 639 -7.17 28.73 -20.79
C GLY A 639 -8.13 27.56 -20.54
N CYS A 640 -8.66 26.93 -21.59
CA CYS A 640 -9.38 25.66 -21.51
C CYS A 640 -8.44 24.56 -22.03
N ASN A 641 -8.07 23.61 -21.17
CA ASN A 641 -7.08 22.58 -21.50
C ASN A 641 -7.78 21.22 -21.69
N MET A 642 -7.25 20.42 -22.61
CA MET A 642 -7.66 19.02 -22.77
C MET A 642 -6.59 18.13 -22.15
N GLU A 643 -6.93 17.44 -21.06
CA GLU A 643 -6.01 16.60 -20.30
C GLU A 643 -6.46 15.13 -20.30
N GLN A 644 -5.51 14.20 -20.19
CA GLN A 644 -5.85 12.78 -20.13
C GLN A 644 -6.57 12.45 -18.82
N ASP A 645 -7.70 11.75 -18.93
CA ASP A 645 -8.44 11.28 -17.77
C ASP A 645 -7.61 10.23 -17.00
N PRO A 646 -7.45 10.37 -15.66
CA PRO A 646 -6.69 9.41 -14.86
C PRO A 646 -7.27 7.99 -14.89
N TRP A 647 -8.58 7.86 -15.12
CA TRP A 647 -9.35 6.62 -15.07
C TRP A 647 -9.67 6.06 -16.47
N ARG A 648 -9.13 6.66 -17.56
CA ARG A 648 -9.40 6.25 -18.96
C ARG A 648 -9.22 4.75 -19.21
N ASN A 649 -8.16 4.15 -18.67
CA ASN A 649 -7.84 2.73 -18.87
C ASN A 649 -8.80 1.77 -18.14
N HIS A 650 -9.66 2.29 -17.28
CA HIS A 650 -10.66 1.53 -16.53
C HIS A 650 -12.09 1.79 -17.03
N ARG A 651 -12.29 2.65 -18.03
CA ARG A 651 -13.59 2.90 -18.67
C ARG A 651 -13.70 2.14 -19.98
N PHE A 652 -14.20 0.91 -19.89
CA PHE A 652 -14.32 0.00 -21.04
C PHE A 652 -15.51 0.30 -21.98
N ASN A 653 -16.33 1.30 -21.66
CA ASN A 653 -17.46 1.72 -22.46
C ASN A 653 -17.59 3.25 -22.37
N ASP A 654 -17.83 3.90 -23.51
CA ASP A 654 -17.98 5.36 -23.60
C ASP A 654 -19.25 5.74 -24.35
N PRO A 655 -20.43 5.71 -23.69
CA PRO A 655 -21.71 6.01 -24.32
C PRO A 655 -21.82 7.42 -24.94
N LEU A 656 -20.93 8.34 -24.55
CA LEU A 656 -20.94 9.73 -24.99
C LEU A 656 -19.81 10.06 -25.98
N ASP A 657 -19.02 9.07 -26.42
CA ASP A 657 -17.89 9.23 -27.36
C ASP A 657 -16.95 10.39 -27.00
N ARG A 658 -16.62 10.50 -25.71
CA ARG A 658 -15.77 11.55 -25.12
C ARG A 658 -14.28 11.29 -25.34
N GLY A 659 -13.91 10.02 -25.57
CA GLY A 659 -12.52 9.59 -25.69
C GLY A 659 -11.74 9.67 -24.38
N GLU A 660 -10.41 9.75 -24.50
CA GLU A 660 -9.46 9.67 -23.39
C GLU A 660 -9.20 11.00 -22.66
N TYR A 661 -9.66 12.12 -23.23
CA TYR A 661 -9.36 13.47 -22.72
C TYR A 661 -10.58 14.12 -22.07
N ARG A 662 -10.34 15.00 -21.09
CA ARG A 662 -11.38 15.79 -20.41
C ARG A 662 -11.02 17.26 -20.44
N ILE A 663 -12.07 18.08 -20.42
CA ILE A 663 -11.96 19.52 -20.31
C ILE A 663 -11.53 19.87 -18.90
N VAL A 664 -10.42 20.58 -18.76
CA VAL A 664 -9.88 21.09 -17.50
C VAL A 664 -9.80 22.62 -17.55
N LEU A 665 -10.34 23.25 -16.52
CA LEU A 665 -10.41 24.70 -16.35
C LEU A 665 -9.60 25.10 -15.11
N ASP A 666 -8.43 25.71 -15.33
CA ASP A 666 -7.48 26.12 -14.29
C ASP A 666 -7.16 27.63 -14.31
N ARG A 667 -7.69 28.38 -15.28
CA ARG A 667 -7.40 29.82 -15.47
C ARG A 667 -8.60 30.70 -15.21
N LYS A 668 -8.34 31.90 -14.72
CA LYS A 668 -9.34 32.94 -14.59
C LYS A 668 -9.91 33.31 -15.96
N GLY A 669 -11.23 33.25 -16.08
CA GLY A 669 -11.93 33.53 -17.33
C GLY A 669 -13.40 33.10 -17.28
N THR A 670 -14.14 33.45 -18.33
CA THR A 670 -15.50 32.98 -18.55
C THR A 670 -15.48 32.06 -19.77
N TYR A 671 -15.97 30.84 -19.60
CA TYR A 671 -16.00 29.79 -20.60
C TYR A 671 -17.46 29.50 -20.95
N SER A 672 -17.84 29.71 -22.20
CA SER A 672 -19.24 29.68 -22.65
C SER A 672 -19.45 28.64 -23.73
N TRP A 673 -20.36 27.70 -23.49
CA TRP A 673 -20.83 26.74 -24.47
C TRP A 673 -22.28 27.08 -24.82
N GLU A 674 -22.47 27.59 -26.04
CA GLU A 674 -23.79 27.87 -26.59
C GLU A 674 -24.34 26.64 -27.32
N ASN A 675 -25.66 26.44 -27.28
CA ASN A 675 -26.38 25.36 -27.96
C ASN A 675 -25.85 23.96 -27.61
N VAL A 676 -25.51 23.72 -26.33
CA VAL A 676 -25.09 22.39 -25.83
C VAL A 676 -26.15 21.35 -26.15
N VAL A 677 -27.42 21.72 -26.05
CA VAL A 677 -28.56 20.98 -26.58
C VAL A 677 -29.32 21.94 -27.49
N ASP A 678 -29.62 21.51 -28.71
CA ASP A 678 -30.52 22.20 -29.64
C ASP A 678 -31.47 21.15 -30.23
N ASP A 679 -32.48 20.79 -29.46
CA ASP A 679 -33.51 19.82 -29.86
C ASP A 679 -34.87 20.26 -29.34
N VAL A 680 -35.80 20.44 -30.27
CA VAL A 680 -37.20 20.82 -30.02
C VAL A 680 -37.91 19.80 -29.10
N ASN A 681 -37.47 18.54 -29.10
CA ASN A 681 -38.02 17.49 -28.25
C ASN A 681 -37.70 17.66 -26.76
N VAL A 682 -36.76 18.55 -26.41
CA VAL A 682 -36.31 18.83 -25.04
C VAL A 682 -37.07 20.01 -24.44
N GLN A 683 -38.10 20.51 -25.12
CA GLN A 683 -38.92 21.61 -24.60
C GLN A 683 -39.67 21.20 -23.31
N GLY A 684 -39.47 21.98 -22.25
CA GLY A 684 -40.16 21.82 -20.97
C GLY A 684 -39.26 22.01 -19.75
N LEU A 685 -39.84 21.77 -18.57
CA LEU A 685 -39.11 21.85 -17.31
C LEU A 685 -38.23 20.61 -17.14
N HIS A 686 -36.92 20.83 -17.06
CA HIS A 686 -35.93 19.79 -16.87
C HIS A 686 -35.12 20.06 -15.60
N ASN A 687 -34.83 19.00 -14.87
CA ASN A 687 -33.79 19.02 -13.86
C ASN A 687 -32.46 18.73 -14.57
N VAL A 688 -31.64 19.76 -14.70
CA VAL A 688 -30.33 19.71 -15.36
C VAL A 688 -29.27 19.49 -14.30
N CYS A 689 -28.54 18.39 -14.40
CA CYS A 689 -27.52 17.99 -13.45
C CYS A 689 -26.13 18.00 -14.07
N PHE A 690 -25.17 18.62 -13.40
CA PHE A 690 -23.77 18.69 -13.81
C PHE A 690 -22.95 17.66 -13.05
N LEU A 691 -22.22 16.82 -13.79
CA LEU A 691 -21.19 15.97 -13.21
C LEU A 691 -19.80 16.53 -13.53
N TYR A 692 -19.06 16.88 -12.49
CA TYR A 692 -17.72 17.45 -12.60
C TYR A 692 -16.84 17.04 -11.41
N GLU A 693 -15.53 17.07 -11.60
CA GLU A 693 -14.54 16.92 -10.54
C GLU A 693 -13.97 18.29 -10.18
N GLN A 694 -13.84 18.58 -8.89
CA GLN A 694 -13.07 19.71 -8.37
C GLN A 694 -11.67 19.22 -8.02
N ILE A 695 -10.66 19.69 -8.75
CA ILE A 695 -9.26 19.32 -8.53
C ILE A 695 -8.73 20.15 -7.36
N GLY A 696 -8.46 19.49 -6.24
CA GLY A 696 -7.99 20.19 -5.04
C GLY A 696 -9.07 20.99 -4.30
N ASP A 697 -8.64 21.78 -3.31
CA ASP A 697 -9.48 22.79 -2.66
C ASP A 697 -9.52 24.06 -3.54
N PHE A 698 -10.56 24.16 -4.38
CA PHE A 698 -10.74 25.26 -5.33
C PHE A 698 -12.17 25.81 -5.27
N ASN A 699 -12.36 26.91 -4.54
CA ASN A 699 -13.69 27.48 -4.30
C ASN A 699 -14.09 28.62 -5.25
N SER A 700 -13.24 28.93 -6.23
CA SER A 700 -13.27 30.19 -6.98
C SER A 700 -14.01 30.10 -8.32
N TYR A 701 -15.11 29.32 -8.41
CA TYR A 701 -15.90 29.14 -9.63
C TYR A 701 -17.40 29.40 -9.48
N ARG A 702 -18.08 29.63 -10.61
CA ARG A 702 -19.54 29.66 -10.75
C ARG A 702 -19.94 28.93 -12.04
N ILE A 703 -21.05 28.20 -12.00
CA ILE A 703 -21.64 27.55 -13.17
C ILE A 703 -23.04 28.15 -13.35
N ASN A 704 -23.32 28.67 -14.54
CA ASN A 704 -24.63 29.18 -14.92
C ASN A 704 -25.20 28.35 -16.07
N VAL A 705 -26.51 28.13 -16.04
CA VAL A 705 -27.26 27.40 -17.06
C VAL A 705 -28.44 28.27 -17.50
N ASN A 706 -28.49 28.68 -18.76
CA ASN A 706 -29.48 29.64 -19.28
C ASN A 706 -29.68 30.85 -18.32
N ASP A 707 -28.59 31.53 -17.96
CA ASP A 707 -28.53 32.67 -17.01
C ASP A 707 -28.88 32.37 -15.54
N GLN A 708 -29.13 31.11 -15.17
CA GLN A 708 -29.38 30.71 -13.79
C GLN A 708 -28.15 30.10 -13.13
N ALA A 709 -27.70 30.68 -12.03
CA ALA A 709 -26.56 30.17 -11.28
C ALA A 709 -26.91 28.88 -10.53
N LEU A 710 -26.09 27.84 -10.70
CA LEU A 710 -26.18 26.59 -9.94
C LEU A 710 -25.83 26.85 -8.47
N ASN A 711 -26.57 26.21 -7.56
CA ASN A 711 -26.15 26.16 -6.16
C ASN A 711 -25.13 25.04 -6.00
N LEU A 712 -23.86 25.40 -5.81
CA LEU A 712 -22.75 24.45 -5.84
C LEU A 712 -22.30 24.14 -4.42
N ASN A 713 -22.25 22.86 -4.04
CA ASN A 713 -21.45 22.44 -2.91
C ASN A 713 -20.00 22.31 -3.37
N LYS A 714 -19.13 23.19 -2.87
CA LYS A 714 -17.74 23.29 -3.35
C LYS A 714 -16.81 22.41 -2.53
N ASN A 715 -16.95 21.10 -2.70
CA ASN A 715 -16.06 20.13 -2.09
C ASN A 715 -15.06 19.61 -3.13
N SER A 716 -13.83 19.32 -2.69
CA SER A 716 -12.86 18.61 -3.54
C SER A 716 -13.43 17.25 -3.95
N GLY A 717 -13.02 16.76 -5.13
CA GLY A 717 -13.45 15.47 -5.64
C GLY A 717 -14.67 15.56 -6.55
N TRP A 718 -15.44 14.48 -6.60
CA TRP A 718 -16.56 14.31 -7.52
C TRP A 718 -17.82 15.00 -7.02
N ASN A 719 -18.42 15.83 -7.86
CA ASN A 719 -19.62 16.58 -7.55
C ASN A 719 -20.71 16.35 -8.58
N HIS A 720 -21.95 16.28 -8.10
CA HIS A 720 -23.15 16.15 -8.92
C HIS A 720 -24.22 17.10 -8.42
N GLU A 721 -24.38 18.22 -9.12
CA GLU A 721 -25.25 19.32 -8.71
C GLU A 721 -26.33 19.60 -9.74
N CYS A 722 -27.56 19.87 -9.29
CA CYS A 722 -28.71 19.98 -10.18
C CYS A 722 -29.49 21.28 -9.99
N ILE A 723 -30.12 21.74 -11.07
CA ILE A 723 -31.06 22.87 -11.06
C ILE A 723 -32.23 22.59 -12.00
N ASN A 724 -33.41 23.09 -11.63
CA ASN A 724 -34.58 23.04 -12.51
C ASN A 724 -34.54 24.23 -13.48
N VAL A 725 -34.40 23.94 -14.78
CA VAL A 725 -34.38 24.94 -15.86
C VAL A 725 -35.55 24.71 -16.80
N GLN A 726 -36.20 25.80 -17.19
CA GLN A 726 -37.17 25.78 -18.28
C GLN A 726 -36.42 25.86 -19.60
N ILE A 727 -36.38 24.74 -20.34
CA ILE A 727 -35.71 24.67 -21.64
C ILE A 727 -36.75 24.94 -22.72
N ASN A 728 -36.52 25.96 -23.54
CA ASN A 728 -37.39 26.28 -24.68
C ASN A 728 -36.96 25.50 -25.93
N GLN A 729 -35.70 25.65 -26.31
CA GLN A 729 -35.10 24.97 -27.47
C GLN A 729 -33.61 24.71 -27.22
N THR A 730 -32.91 25.69 -26.64
CA THR A 730 -31.46 25.63 -26.43
C THR A 730 -31.10 25.52 -24.95
N LEU A 731 -29.99 24.85 -24.68
CA LEU A 731 -29.31 24.81 -23.39
C LEU A 731 -27.91 25.43 -23.56
N ASP A 732 -27.67 26.53 -22.87
CA ASP A 732 -26.40 27.25 -22.83
C ASP A 732 -25.77 27.13 -21.44
N VAL A 733 -24.45 27.02 -21.41
CA VAL A 733 -23.67 26.76 -20.20
C VAL A 733 -22.50 27.71 -20.11
N ASP A 734 -22.46 28.49 -19.03
CA ASP A 734 -21.35 29.39 -18.71
C ASP A 734 -20.64 28.95 -17.43
N ILE A 735 -19.33 28.84 -17.50
CA ILE A 735 -18.47 28.51 -16.35
C ILE A 735 -17.51 29.68 -16.12
N GLU A 736 -17.63 30.36 -14.98
CA GLU A 736 -16.81 31.52 -14.62
C GLU A 736 -15.78 31.15 -13.55
N MET A 737 -14.49 31.21 -13.88
CA MET A 737 -13.38 31.10 -12.95
C MET A 737 -12.96 32.49 -12.49
N THR A 738 -13.06 32.77 -11.19
CA THR A 738 -12.74 34.09 -10.61
C THR A 738 -11.25 34.27 -10.28
N GLN A 739 -10.51 33.16 -10.13
CA GLN A 739 -9.08 33.11 -9.81
C GLN A 739 -8.41 32.00 -10.63
N ASP A 740 -7.09 32.12 -10.81
CA ASP A 740 -6.28 31.03 -11.35
C ASP A 740 -6.11 29.93 -10.30
N GLY A 741 -5.91 28.71 -10.76
CA GLY A 741 -5.55 27.56 -9.94
C GLY A 741 -4.15 27.69 -9.33
N THR A 742 -3.95 26.93 -8.27
CA THR A 742 -2.68 26.82 -7.54
C THR A 742 -1.93 25.57 -8.01
N PHE A 743 -0.64 25.74 -8.29
CA PHE A 743 0.21 24.61 -8.69
C PHE A 743 0.48 23.66 -7.51
N TRP A 744 0.46 22.37 -7.81
CA TRP A 744 0.76 21.30 -6.87
C TRP A 744 1.47 20.14 -7.58
N ILE A 745 2.02 19.21 -6.80
CA ILE A 745 2.75 18.05 -7.34
C ILE A 745 1.79 16.88 -7.44
N ASN A 746 1.46 16.47 -8.67
CA ASN A 746 0.58 15.36 -8.94
C ASN A 746 1.32 14.01 -8.87
N PRO A 747 1.06 13.17 -7.85
CA PRO A 747 1.73 11.88 -7.68
C PRO A 747 1.36 10.90 -8.81
N LEU A 748 0.20 11.08 -9.44
CA LEU A 748 -0.22 10.25 -10.57
C LEU A 748 0.68 10.46 -11.79
N GLY A 749 1.27 11.64 -11.94
CA GLY A 749 2.33 11.89 -12.94
C GLY A 749 3.53 10.98 -12.73
N PHE A 750 3.81 10.59 -11.47
CA PHE A 750 4.90 9.66 -11.19
C PHE A 750 4.58 8.20 -11.55
N SER A 751 3.31 7.83 -11.44
CA SER A 751 2.81 6.51 -11.88
C SER A 751 2.57 6.44 -13.39
N GLY A 752 2.59 7.56 -14.11
CA GLY A 752 2.20 7.61 -15.53
C GLY A 752 0.69 7.48 -15.77
N ARG A 753 -0.14 7.48 -14.72
CA ARG A 753 -1.61 7.60 -14.84
C ARG A 753 -2.02 9.00 -15.28
N SER A 754 -1.26 10.03 -14.89
CA SER A 754 -1.35 11.39 -15.42
C SER A 754 -0.14 11.70 -16.32
N SER A 755 -0.32 12.60 -17.30
CA SER A 755 0.78 13.15 -18.09
C SER A 755 1.56 14.23 -17.34
N GLU A 756 0.95 14.85 -16.33
CA GLU A 756 1.50 16.00 -15.62
C GLU A 756 2.04 15.60 -14.23
N ILE A 757 3.26 16.03 -13.92
CA ILE A 757 3.87 15.93 -12.58
C ILE A 757 3.57 17.18 -11.76
N ILE A 758 3.48 18.34 -12.43
CA ILE A 758 3.10 19.61 -11.81
C ILE A 758 1.75 19.97 -12.42
N ASP A 759 0.73 19.94 -11.58
CA ASP A 759 -0.67 20.10 -11.97
C ASP A 759 -1.24 21.34 -11.28
N SER A 760 -2.46 21.75 -11.62
CA SER A 760 -3.13 22.91 -11.07
C SER A 760 -4.48 22.55 -10.48
N THR A 761 -4.87 23.22 -9.40
CA THR A 761 -6.26 23.16 -8.92
C THR A 761 -7.21 23.81 -9.92
N GLY A 762 -8.47 23.38 -9.93
CA GLY A 762 -9.43 23.79 -10.95
C GLY A 762 -10.64 22.87 -11.05
N LEU A 763 -11.26 22.81 -12.23
CA LEU A 763 -12.41 21.94 -12.51
C LEU A 763 -12.12 21.02 -13.69
N ARG A 764 -12.51 19.75 -13.59
CA ARG A 764 -12.59 18.81 -14.72
C ARG A 764 -14.05 18.47 -15.01
N ILE A 765 -14.49 18.70 -16.24
CA ILE A 765 -15.90 18.55 -16.62
C ILE A 765 -16.13 17.19 -17.30
N HIS A 766 -17.19 16.47 -16.90
CA HIS A 766 -17.51 15.15 -17.45
C HIS A 766 -18.70 15.17 -18.41
N HIS A 767 -19.89 15.52 -17.91
CA HIS A 767 -21.11 15.56 -18.71
C HIS A 767 -22.25 16.26 -17.96
N ILE A 768 -23.32 16.55 -18.68
CA ILE A 768 -24.56 17.12 -18.19
C ILE A 768 -25.67 16.10 -18.42
N GLU A 769 -26.55 15.94 -17.44
CA GLU A 769 -27.70 15.05 -17.53
C GLU A 769 -29.00 15.84 -17.47
N LEU A 770 -29.96 15.45 -18.30
CA LEU A 770 -31.27 16.07 -18.35
C LEU A 770 -32.33 15.06 -17.92
N LYS A 771 -33.06 15.40 -16.86
CA LYS A 771 -34.21 14.63 -16.39
C LYS A 771 -35.47 15.48 -16.53
N ARG A 772 -36.45 15.02 -17.30
CA ARG A 772 -37.72 15.72 -17.43
C ARG A 772 -38.47 15.73 -16.09
N VAL A 773 -38.89 16.90 -15.63
CA VAL A 773 -39.73 17.03 -14.43
C VAL A 773 -41.17 16.79 -14.87
N ASN A 774 -41.66 15.56 -14.70
CA ASN A 774 -43.07 15.26 -14.98
C ASN A 774 -43.94 16.03 -13.97
N ASN A 775 -44.88 16.83 -14.48
CA ASN A 775 -45.90 17.47 -13.65
C ASN A 775 -46.72 16.34 -12.98
N PRO A 776 -47.03 16.38 -11.67
CA PRO A 776 -47.69 15.29 -10.93
C PRO A 776 -49.19 15.12 -11.27
N LYS A 777 -49.57 15.35 -12.53
CA LYS A 777 -50.87 15.06 -13.11
C LYS A 777 -50.68 14.63 -14.57
N ALA A 778 -50.44 13.35 -14.77
CA ALA A 778 -50.86 12.62 -15.96
C ALA A 778 -51.74 11.47 -15.48
#